data_AF-A0A6H9K4T4-F1
#
_entry.id   AF-A0A6H9K4T4-F1
#
_cell.length_a   1.000
_cell.length_b   1.000
_cell.length_c   1.000
_cell.angle_alpha   90.00
_cell.angle_beta   90.00
_cell.angle_gamma   90.00
#
_symmetry.space_group_name_H-M   'P 1'
#
loop_
_entity.id
_entity.type
_entity.pdbx_description
1 polymer ?
#
loop_
_entity_poly.entity_id
_entity_poly.type
_entity_poly.pdbx_seq_one_letter_code
_entity_poly.pdbx_strand_id
1 'polypeptide(L)'
;MQQLIQNLKTGKMELLEVPFPALAKGKVLVRTEYSLISAGTEGSKVKTARSSLFAKARQKPEQVKQVLDSVKTEGIQATYQKVMNKLDAPAPLGYSAMGRIIEVGQDVTGLSVGDRVACSGVSAAHAEVIAVEKNLCVKVSENVKSAHAAYTTVASIALQGIRQADLRLGESCVVVGLGLIGQLTVQMLKAAGNVVMGIDIDTAAVELAKKSGADAAFVRNDETLLQGINEISGGYGVDSVIITAGTSSLDPVELAGKLCRRKGKVVIVGAVPTGFSRSNYYQKELELRMSSSYGPGRYDANYEEKGLDYPIGYVRWTENRNMQAYLELVHQDKLDIDLLTTHIFEFENALSAYDLILARTEPVFGVLLKYDTTKKLESSINLTNRSNGSLSTSAQTPHIGFIGAGSFAQKFLLPTAVKYGDLIAVNTASGNSSRNVADKFKFKHAVSSPAEVFANPEINTIFIATRHDSHAEFVLAALENGKNVFVEKPICLTVDALERIKTAYEKSDSHLMIGFNRRFAPMVETLVQKLGRDSKKAINYRINVGHIPADHWTQDPEIGGGRIIGEVCHFIDLCMYLSGSKPVAVSALGMDTALNLNDTLSVNLKFANGSIATISYFANGSKQLEKEYLEVYCDGMTAVIHDFSRLTIYGQKTVTCKAKQDKGHAIEVQQFLNAVQKGIATPIPFDELYLSSLLPFKILESLASGKTIALAD
;
A
#
# COMPACT_ATOMS: atom_id res chain seq x y z
N MET A 1 6.83 19.41 7.77
CA MET A 1 8.10 18.63 7.81
C MET A 1 8.66 18.47 6.41
N GLN A 2 9.95 18.16 6.24
CA GLN A 2 10.59 17.82 4.97
C GLN A 2 10.71 16.30 4.80
N GLN A 3 10.49 15.85 3.57
CA GLN A 3 10.64 14.47 3.15
C GLN A 3 11.34 14.41 1.80
N LEU A 4 12.31 13.50 1.66
CA LEU A 4 12.95 13.24 0.39
C LEU A 4 12.06 12.36 -0.48
N ILE A 5 11.73 12.87 -1.66
CA ILE A 5 10.91 12.18 -2.63
C ILE A 5 11.59 12.10 -4.00
N GLN A 6 11.12 11.16 -4.81
CA GLN A 6 11.46 11.02 -6.20
C GLN A 6 10.20 11.00 -7.06
N ASN A 7 10.17 11.84 -8.10
CA ASN A 7 9.16 11.77 -9.13
C ASN A 7 9.49 10.61 -10.10
N LEU A 8 8.60 9.62 -10.20
CA LEU A 8 8.86 8.42 -11.02
C LEU A 8 8.79 8.69 -12.53
N LYS A 9 8.12 9.77 -12.96
CA LYS A 9 8.04 10.17 -14.37
C LYS A 9 9.31 10.85 -14.84
N THR A 10 9.76 11.88 -14.12
CA THR A 10 10.92 12.70 -14.50
C THR A 10 12.24 12.18 -13.94
N GLY A 11 12.20 11.36 -12.89
CA GLY A 11 13.38 10.93 -12.14
C GLY A 11 13.95 12.00 -11.22
N LYS A 12 13.35 13.19 -11.18
CA LYS A 12 13.78 14.31 -10.32
C LYS A 12 13.59 13.93 -8.85
N MET A 13 14.62 14.18 -8.05
CA MET A 13 14.55 14.10 -6.59
C MET A 13 14.43 15.50 -6.02
N GLU A 14 13.69 15.64 -4.92
CA GLU A 14 13.58 16.90 -4.19
C GLU A 14 13.21 16.66 -2.73
N LEU A 15 13.58 17.61 -1.87
CA LEU A 15 13.04 17.71 -0.52
C LEU A 15 11.69 18.43 -0.61
N LEU A 16 10.62 17.68 -0.41
CA LEU A 16 9.26 18.20 -0.43
C LEU A 16 8.81 18.48 1.00
N GLU A 17 8.26 19.67 1.22
CA GLU A 17 7.55 19.96 2.46
C GLU A 17 6.19 19.25 2.46
N VAL A 18 5.99 18.38 3.45
CA VAL A 18 4.79 17.55 3.63
C VAL A 18 4.25 17.69 5.07
N PRO A 19 2.94 17.51 5.30
CA PRO A 19 2.41 17.39 6.67
C PRO A 19 2.97 16.13 7.33
N PHE A 20 2.79 16.02 8.65
CA PHE A 20 3.15 14.78 9.35
C PHE A 20 2.35 13.61 8.77
N PRO A 21 2.93 12.39 8.76
CA PRO A 21 2.16 11.20 8.46
C PRO A 21 1.09 10.97 9.54
N ALA A 22 -0.05 10.43 9.15
CA ALA A 22 -1.13 10.15 10.09
C ALA A 22 -0.72 9.02 11.06
N LEU A 23 -0.93 9.23 12.36
CA LEU A 23 -0.82 8.16 13.34
C LEU A 23 -2.00 7.19 13.17
N ALA A 24 -1.69 5.90 13.00
CA ALA A 24 -2.67 4.83 12.87
C ALA A 24 -2.49 3.80 14.00
N LYS A 25 -3.48 2.91 14.16
CA LYS A 25 -3.37 1.75 15.05
C LYS A 25 -2.12 0.94 14.72
N GLY A 26 -1.46 0.41 15.74
CA GLY A 26 -0.25 -0.39 15.62
C GLY A 26 1.00 0.39 15.21
N LYS A 27 0.96 1.73 15.13
CA LYS A 27 2.09 2.57 14.69
C LYS A 27 2.57 3.54 15.77
N VAL A 28 3.77 4.06 15.55
CA VAL A 28 4.38 5.15 16.33
C VAL A 28 4.86 6.26 15.39
N LEU A 29 4.80 7.51 15.85
CA LEU A 29 5.47 8.63 15.18
C LEU A 29 6.87 8.80 15.76
N VAL A 30 7.88 8.87 14.89
CA VAL A 30 9.29 8.99 15.26
C VAL A 30 9.88 10.24 14.64
N ARG A 31 10.49 11.10 15.46
CA ARG A 31 11.34 12.22 15.02
C ARG A 31 12.71 11.67 14.67
N THR A 32 13.04 11.69 13.38
CA THR A 32 14.28 11.09 12.86
C THR A 32 15.49 11.88 13.33
N GLU A 33 16.54 11.18 13.80
CA GLU A 33 17.86 11.74 14.10
C GLU A 33 18.85 11.41 12.98
N TYR A 34 18.80 10.17 12.49
CA TYR A 34 19.64 9.66 11.41
C TYR A 34 18.85 8.73 10.50
N SER A 35 19.19 8.70 9.22
CA SER A 35 18.77 7.64 8.31
C SER A 35 19.92 7.21 7.40
N LEU A 36 19.88 5.96 6.94
CA LEU A 36 20.94 5.37 6.13
C LEU A 36 20.48 5.24 4.68
N ILE A 37 21.28 5.76 3.75
CA ILE A 37 21.08 5.52 2.31
C ILE A 37 21.77 4.22 1.93
N SER A 38 21.02 3.28 1.36
CA SER A 38 21.60 2.08 0.75
C SER A 38 22.00 2.35 -0.69
N ALA A 39 23.28 2.62 -0.92
CA ALA A 39 23.82 2.94 -2.24
C ALA A 39 23.44 1.90 -3.32
N GLY A 40 23.42 0.61 -2.98
CA GLY A 40 23.03 -0.46 -3.89
C GLY A 40 21.54 -0.43 -4.24
N THR A 41 20.67 -0.52 -3.23
CA THR A 41 19.22 -0.64 -3.42
C THR A 41 18.61 0.67 -3.90
N GLU A 42 18.93 1.78 -3.26
CA GLU A 42 18.35 3.08 -3.57
C GLU A 42 19.01 3.72 -4.79
N GLY A 43 20.32 3.59 -4.96
CA GLY A 43 20.99 4.02 -6.19
C GLY A 43 20.40 3.35 -7.43
N SER A 44 20.07 2.05 -7.34
CA SER A 44 19.37 1.34 -8.43
C SER A 44 17.97 1.90 -8.68
N LYS A 45 17.18 2.17 -7.62
CA LYS A 45 15.86 2.81 -7.75
C LYS A 45 15.96 4.16 -8.46
N VAL A 46 16.90 5.00 -8.04
CA VAL A 46 17.10 6.33 -8.62
C VAL A 46 17.55 6.25 -10.08
N LYS A 47 18.48 5.35 -10.40
CA LYS A 47 18.92 5.12 -11.79
C LYS A 47 17.76 4.65 -12.68
N THR A 48 16.93 3.72 -12.20
CA THR A 48 15.73 3.28 -12.94
C THR A 48 14.73 4.43 -13.11
N ALA A 49 14.52 5.26 -12.10
CA ALA A 49 13.61 6.40 -12.20
C ALA A 49 14.09 7.48 -13.19
N ARG A 50 15.41 7.71 -13.32
CA ARG A 50 16.02 8.61 -14.30
C ARG A 50 16.06 8.03 -15.74
N SER A 51 15.76 6.75 -15.92
CA SER A 51 15.79 6.10 -17.25
C SER A 51 14.55 6.42 -18.11
N SER A 52 14.67 6.23 -19.43
CA SER A 52 13.55 6.44 -20.37
C SER A 52 12.38 5.49 -20.10
N LEU A 53 11.16 5.87 -20.51
CA LEU A 53 9.97 5.01 -20.36
C LEU A 53 10.17 3.63 -20.99
N PHE A 54 10.86 3.57 -22.13
CA PHE A 54 11.20 2.30 -22.80
C PHE A 54 12.15 1.44 -21.94
N ALA A 55 13.17 2.04 -21.34
CA ALA A 55 14.08 1.33 -20.43
C ALA A 55 13.35 0.82 -19.18
N LYS A 56 12.46 1.63 -18.60
CA LYS A 56 11.59 1.23 -17.46
C LYS A 56 10.70 0.05 -17.83
N ALA A 57 10.07 0.08 -19.01
CA ALA A 57 9.22 -0.99 -19.51
C ALA A 57 10.01 -2.30 -19.70
N ARG A 58 11.21 -2.22 -20.30
CA ARG A 58 12.08 -3.39 -20.52
C ARG A 58 12.53 -4.05 -19.20
N GLN A 59 12.73 -3.27 -18.14
CA GLN A 59 13.10 -3.79 -16.81
C GLN A 59 11.92 -4.42 -16.05
N LYS A 60 10.67 -4.16 -16.46
CA LYS A 60 9.46 -4.59 -15.74
C LYS A 60 8.46 -5.26 -16.69
N PRO A 61 8.79 -6.43 -17.27
CA PRO A 61 7.94 -7.10 -18.26
C PRO A 61 6.53 -7.42 -17.74
N GLU A 62 6.41 -7.80 -16.47
CA GLU A 62 5.11 -8.04 -15.83
C GLU A 62 4.24 -6.77 -15.78
N GLN A 63 4.83 -5.59 -15.52
CA GLN A 63 4.07 -4.34 -15.55
C GLN A 63 3.62 -3.98 -16.97
N VAL A 64 4.43 -4.29 -17.98
CA VAL A 64 4.04 -4.12 -19.39
C VAL A 64 2.84 -5.00 -19.73
N LYS A 65 2.87 -6.27 -19.29
CA LYS A 65 1.73 -7.19 -19.45
C LYS A 65 0.46 -6.64 -18.79
N GLN A 66 0.56 -6.13 -17.56
CA GLN A 66 -0.55 -5.49 -16.87
C GLN A 66 -1.10 -4.26 -17.62
N VAL A 67 -0.23 -3.46 -18.25
CA VAL A 67 -0.64 -2.32 -19.07
C VAL A 67 -1.37 -2.81 -20.33
N LEU A 68 -0.85 -3.82 -21.03
CA LEU A 68 -1.51 -4.38 -22.21
C LEU A 68 -2.87 -4.98 -21.89
N ASP A 69 -2.98 -5.69 -20.76
CA ASP A 69 -4.26 -6.22 -20.28
C ASP A 69 -5.23 -5.08 -19.95
N SER A 70 -4.75 -4.04 -19.27
CA SER A 70 -5.54 -2.83 -18.98
C SER A 70 -6.01 -2.13 -20.25
N VAL A 71 -5.18 -2.05 -21.32
CA VAL A 71 -5.60 -1.47 -22.60
C VAL A 71 -6.74 -2.29 -23.22
N LYS A 72 -6.68 -3.61 -23.15
CA LYS A 72 -7.74 -4.49 -23.66
C LYS A 72 -9.04 -4.35 -22.88
N THR A 73 -8.97 -4.18 -21.56
CA THR A 73 -10.16 -4.17 -20.69
C THR A 73 -10.74 -2.78 -20.44
N GLU A 74 -9.90 -1.75 -20.26
CA GLU A 74 -10.30 -0.39 -19.88
C GLU A 74 -10.15 0.61 -21.04
N GLY A 75 -9.50 0.21 -22.14
CA GLY A 75 -9.19 1.08 -23.28
C GLY A 75 -7.90 1.90 -23.12
N ILE A 76 -7.45 2.50 -24.23
CA ILE A 76 -6.17 3.22 -24.32
C ILE A 76 -6.14 4.45 -23.40
N GLN A 77 -7.16 5.32 -23.49
CA GLN A 77 -7.19 6.59 -22.76
C GLN A 77 -7.20 6.37 -21.24
N ALA A 78 -8.02 5.45 -20.74
CA ALA A 78 -8.12 5.15 -19.32
C ALA A 78 -6.83 4.53 -18.78
N THR A 79 -6.23 3.63 -19.56
CA THR A 79 -4.95 3.00 -19.19
C THR A 79 -3.81 4.02 -19.18
N TYR A 80 -3.74 4.91 -20.18
CA TYR A 80 -2.77 5.99 -20.22
C TYR A 80 -2.87 6.86 -18.97
N GLN A 81 -4.07 7.30 -18.60
CA GLN A 81 -4.29 8.11 -17.40
C GLN A 81 -3.87 7.37 -16.12
N LYS A 82 -4.18 6.08 -16.01
CA LYS A 82 -3.81 5.21 -14.88
C LYS A 82 -2.29 5.10 -14.73
N VAL A 83 -1.58 4.86 -15.83
CA VAL A 83 -0.12 4.79 -15.86
C VAL A 83 0.49 6.14 -15.52
N MET A 84 0.02 7.22 -16.13
CA MET A 84 0.53 8.57 -15.86
C MET A 84 0.31 9.01 -14.42
N ASN A 85 -0.89 8.78 -13.86
CA ASN A 85 -1.15 9.06 -12.44
C ASN A 85 -0.19 8.28 -11.51
N LYS A 86 0.15 7.03 -11.84
CA LYS A 86 1.11 6.23 -11.05
C LYS A 86 2.55 6.74 -11.18
N LEU A 87 2.93 7.23 -12.35
CA LEU A 87 4.26 7.80 -12.60
C LEU A 87 4.40 9.23 -12.03
N ASP A 88 3.33 10.00 -12.00
CA ASP A 88 3.29 11.36 -11.44
C ASP A 88 3.27 11.35 -9.89
N ALA A 89 2.91 10.23 -9.26
CA ALA A 89 2.91 10.11 -7.81
C ALA A 89 4.34 10.19 -7.22
N PRO A 90 4.56 10.98 -6.15
CA PRO A 90 5.85 11.05 -5.50
C PRO A 90 6.15 9.73 -4.78
N ALA A 91 7.32 9.15 -5.07
CA ALA A 91 7.81 7.95 -4.40
C ALA A 91 8.78 8.35 -3.28
N PRO A 92 8.53 7.95 -2.02
CA PRO A 92 9.49 8.18 -0.95
C PRO A 92 10.75 7.32 -1.14
N LEU A 93 11.89 7.84 -0.68
CA LEU A 93 13.16 7.12 -0.57
C LEU A 93 13.46 6.79 0.89
N GLY A 94 14.42 5.89 1.14
CA GLY A 94 14.76 5.41 2.48
C GLY A 94 13.92 4.23 2.97
N TYR A 95 14.53 3.45 3.87
CA TYR A 95 13.89 2.31 4.56
C TYR A 95 14.62 1.92 5.87
N SER A 96 15.54 2.76 6.35
CA SER A 96 16.37 2.51 7.52
C SER A 96 16.63 3.82 8.22
N ALA A 97 16.08 3.96 9.42
CA ALA A 97 16.13 5.20 10.19
C ALA A 97 16.31 4.92 11.68
N MET A 98 16.77 5.93 12.42
CA MET A 98 16.78 5.97 13.87
C MET A 98 16.23 7.31 14.32
N GLY A 99 15.43 7.31 15.39
CA GLY A 99 14.97 8.54 16.01
C GLY A 99 14.37 8.34 17.40
N ARG A 100 13.60 9.33 17.84
CA ARG A 100 12.85 9.29 19.11
C ARG A 100 11.35 9.29 18.87
N ILE A 101 10.64 8.46 19.62
CA ILE A 101 9.18 8.43 19.57
C ILE A 101 8.61 9.75 20.09
N ILE A 102 7.74 10.38 19.30
CA ILE A 102 7.01 11.60 19.67
C ILE A 102 5.52 11.34 19.94
N GLU A 103 4.97 10.27 19.37
CA GLU A 103 3.57 9.86 19.59
C GLU A 103 3.43 8.34 19.41
N VAL A 104 2.49 7.73 20.14
CA VAL A 104 2.27 6.27 20.17
C VAL A 104 0.80 5.98 19.93
N GLY A 105 0.50 5.06 19.01
CA GLY A 105 -0.86 4.59 18.78
C GLY A 105 -1.43 3.91 20.03
N GLN A 106 -2.73 4.08 20.28
CA GLN A 106 -3.38 3.66 21.53
C GLN A 106 -3.24 2.15 21.83
N ASP A 107 -3.06 1.32 20.81
CA ASP A 107 -2.94 -0.14 20.87
C ASP A 107 -1.48 -0.65 20.83
N VAL A 108 -0.50 0.26 20.82
CA VAL A 108 0.91 -0.10 20.85
C VAL A 108 1.38 -0.31 22.28
N THR A 109 1.90 -1.50 22.56
CA THR A 109 2.49 -1.87 23.84
C THR A 109 4.01 -2.03 23.73
N GLY A 110 4.73 -1.80 24.83
CA GLY A 110 6.19 -1.98 24.88
C GLY A 110 7.01 -0.81 24.31
N LEU A 111 6.38 0.20 23.71
CA LEU A 111 7.01 1.43 23.24
C LEU A 111 6.36 2.65 23.91
N SER A 112 7.12 3.72 24.12
CA SER A 112 6.68 4.92 24.83
C SER A 112 7.28 6.18 24.21
N VAL A 113 6.57 7.30 24.33
CA VAL A 113 7.09 8.62 23.93
C VAL A 113 8.43 8.88 24.62
N GLY A 114 9.42 9.32 23.86
CA GLY A 114 10.79 9.56 24.32
C GLY A 114 11.77 8.39 24.08
N ASP A 115 11.27 7.17 23.87
CA ASP A 115 12.13 6.02 23.55
C ASP A 115 12.97 6.29 22.28
N ARG A 116 14.25 5.92 22.33
CA ARG A 116 15.12 5.83 21.15
C ARG A 116 14.81 4.56 20.39
N VAL A 117 14.54 4.65 19.10
CA VAL A 117 14.18 3.50 18.28
C VAL A 117 14.90 3.49 16.94
N ALA A 118 15.29 2.30 16.51
CA ALA A 118 15.66 2.01 15.12
C ALA A 118 14.41 1.50 14.39
N CYS A 119 14.23 1.96 13.16
CA CYS A 119 13.03 1.77 12.35
C CYS A 119 13.39 1.17 11.00
N SER A 120 12.55 0.23 10.54
CA SER A 120 12.69 -0.46 9.26
C SER A 120 11.44 -0.37 8.38
N GLY A 121 11.55 -0.90 7.16
CA GLY A 121 10.46 -0.98 6.20
C GLY A 121 10.26 0.30 5.38
N VAL A 122 9.28 0.27 4.47
CA VAL A 122 8.97 1.39 3.57
C VAL A 122 8.51 2.63 4.36
N SER A 123 7.98 2.41 5.57
CA SER A 123 7.58 3.44 6.53
C SER A 123 8.76 4.23 7.10
N ALA A 124 9.97 3.63 7.16
CA ALA A 124 11.20 4.28 7.61
C ALA A 124 11.87 5.10 6.48
N ALA A 125 11.07 5.92 5.81
CA ALA A 125 11.52 6.79 4.73
C ALA A 125 12.46 7.91 5.22
N HIS A 126 13.21 8.50 4.29
CA HIS A 126 14.02 9.69 4.54
C HIS A 126 13.12 10.92 4.75
N ALA A 127 12.66 11.11 5.98
CA ALA A 127 11.80 12.21 6.39
C ALA A 127 12.15 12.65 7.82
N GLU A 128 11.85 13.90 8.12
CA GLU A 128 12.03 14.48 9.45
C GLU A 128 11.15 13.83 10.54
N VAL A 129 9.97 13.32 10.15
CA VAL A 129 9.08 12.51 11.00
C VAL A 129 8.54 11.33 10.18
N ILE A 130 8.52 10.14 10.76
CA ILE A 130 8.04 8.90 10.13
C ILE A 130 6.98 8.22 11.01
N ALA A 131 6.01 7.56 10.37
CA ALA A 131 5.00 6.73 11.06
C ALA A 131 5.30 5.26 10.78
N VAL A 132 5.73 4.50 11.79
CA VAL A 132 6.28 3.15 11.61
C VAL A 132 5.49 2.15 12.44
N GLU A 133 5.26 0.97 11.87
CA GLU A 133 4.59 -0.15 12.52
C GLU A 133 5.41 -0.68 13.71
N LYS A 134 4.75 -1.04 14.81
CA LYS A 134 5.42 -1.40 16.08
C LYS A 134 6.43 -2.55 15.94
N ASN A 135 6.13 -3.54 15.10
CA ASN A 135 7.02 -4.68 14.85
C ASN A 135 8.23 -4.31 13.98
N LEU A 136 8.21 -3.15 13.34
CA LEU A 136 9.32 -2.60 12.57
C LEU A 136 10.13 -1.55 13.35
N CYS A 137 9.84 -1.39 14.65
CA CYS A 137 10.58 -0.54 15.59
C CYS A 137 11.27 -1.38 16.68
N VAL A 138 12.52 -1.04 17.00
CA VAL A 138 13.29 -1.66 18.09
C VAL A 138 13.91 -0.60 18.96
N LYS A 139 13.80 -0.76 20.29
CA LYS A 139 14.45 0.13 21.26
C LYS A 139 15.96 0.08 21.11
N VAL A 140 16.58 1.26 21.15
CA VAL A 140 18.02 1.46 21.10
C VAL A 140 18.50 1.82 22.50
N SER A 141 19.47 1.07 23.02
CA SER A 141 20.11 1.35 24.30
C SER A 141 20.82 2.72 24.28
N GLU A 142 20.89 3.38 25.44
CA GLU A 142 21.51 4.71 25.51
C GLU A 142 23.00 4.69 25.08
N ASN A 143 23.68 3.57 25.30
CA ASN A 143 25.10 3.40 24.97
C ASN A 143 25.37 3.17 23.46
N VAL A 144 24.34 2.94 22.65
CA VAL A 144 24.50 2.79 21.19
C VAL A 144 24.41 4.16 20.52
N LYS A 145 25.40 4.54 19.71
CA LYS A 145 25.37 5.80 18.95
C LYS A 145 24.19 5.80 17.96
N SER A 146 23.45 6.91 17.87
CA SER A 146 22.31 7.04 16.94
C SER A 146 22.69 6.77 15.48
N ALA A 147 23.88 7.22 15.07
CA ALA A 147 24.44 6.95 13.74
C ALA A 147 24.59 5.44 13.46
N HIS A 148 25.00 4.64 14.44
CA HIS A 148 25.17 3.19 14.29
C HIS A 148 23.82 2.46 14.24
N ALA A 149 22.86 2.92 15.05
CA ALA A 149 21.50 2.39 15.05
C ALA A 149 20.76 2.64 13.72
N ALA A 150 21.12 3.66 12.94
CA ALA A 150 20.54 3.88 11.61
C ALA A 150 20.84 2.76 10.59
N TYR A 151 21.84 1.91 10.83
CA TYR A 151 22.19 0.76 9.98
C TYR A 151 21.32 -0.48 10.20
N THR A 152 20.47 -0.45 11.22
CA THR A 152 19.76 -1.62 11.75
C THR A 152 19.02 -2.45 10.69
N THR A 153 18.31 -1.81 9.76
CA THR A 153 17.59 -2.54 8.70
C THR A 153 18.56 -3.24 7.75
N VAL A 154 19.62 -2.54 7.32
CA VAL A 154 20.60 -3.08 6.37
C VAL A 154 21.43 -4.20 6.99
N ALA A 155 21.82 -4.05 8.26
CA ALA A 155 22.50 -5.10 9.01
C ALA A 155 21.60 -6.32 9.22
N SER A 156 20.28 -6.12 9.42
CA SER A 156 19.33 -7.23 9.54
C SER A 156 19.20 -8.04 8.25
N ILE A 157 19.39 -7.42 7.08
CA ILE A 157 19.45 -8.14 5.79
C ILE A 157 20.68 -9.06 5.75
N ALA A 158 21.85 -8.55 6.16
CA ALA A 158 23.08 -9.34 6.27
C ALA A 158 22.90 -10.51 7.27
N LEU A 159 22.32 -10.23 8.44
CA LEU A 159 22.11 -11.22 9.50
C LEU A 159 21.13 -12.33 9.06
N GLN A 160 20.10 -12.00 8.30
CA GLN A 160 19.21 -13.01 7.72
C GLN A 160 19.96 -13.90 6.73
N GLY A 161 20.87 -13.35 5.93
CA GLY A 161 21.76 -14.14 5.06
C GLY A 161 22.62 -15.13 5.86
N ILE A 162 23.20 -14.68 6.97
CA ILE A 162 23.98 -15.53 7.89
C ILE A 162 23.10 -16.64 8.48
N ARG A 163 21.87 -16.33 8.89
CA ARG A 163 20.92 -17.33 9.43
C ARG A 163 20.53 -18.37 8.39
N GLN A 164 20.38 -17.99 7.13
CA GLN A 164 20.13 -18.93 6.04
C GLN A 164 21.35 -19.81 5.74
N ALA A 165 22.57 -19.30 5.94
CA ALA A 165 23.79 -20.09 5.84
C ALA A 165 23.85 -21.16 6.94
N ASP A 166 23.28 -20.87 8.12
CA ASP A 166 23.22 -21.82 9.25
C ASP A 166 24.62 -22.42 9.54
N LEU A 167 25.58 -21.50 9.68
CA LEU A 167 26.98 -21.81 9.98
C LEU A 167 27.17 -22.08 11.47
N ARG A 168 28.15 -22.90 11.80
CA ARG A 168 28.62 -23.19 13.16
C ARG A 168 29.96 -22.50 13.44
N LEU A 169 30.32 -22.40 14.72
CA LEU A 169 31.58 -21.82 15.16
C LEU A 169 32.75 -22.56 14.48
N GLY A 170 33.69 -21.80 13.91
CA GLY A 170 34.86 -22.33 13.19
C GLY A 170 34.62 -22.72 11.73
N GLU A 171 33.37 -22.76 11.25
CA GLU A 171 33.10 -23.05 9.83
C GLU A 171 33.51 -21.87 8.93
N SER A 172 33.79 -22.19 7.66
CA SER A 172 34.33 -21.28 6.66
C SER A 172 33.25 -20.70 5.74
N CYS A 173 33.32 -19.41 5.44
CA CYS A 173 32.37 -18.72 4.59
C CYS A 173 33.06 -17.76 3.61
N VAL A 174 32.60 -17.75 2.35
CA VAL A 174 32.95 -16.70 1.38
C VAL A 174 31.79 -15.73 1.23
N VAL A 175 32.05 -14.44 1.33
CA VAL A 175 31.10 -13.36 1.04
C VAL A 175 31.39 -12.79 -0.35
N VAL A 176 30.45 -12.96 -1.29
CA VAL A 176 30.58 -12.46 -2.67
C VAL A 176 29.76 -11.19 -2.84
N GLY A 177 30.45 -10.06 -3.04
CA GLY A 177 29.87 -8.72 -3.08
C GLY A 177 30.11 -7.94 -1.78
N LEU A 178 31.27 -7.33 -1.64
CA LEU A 178 31.76 -6.59 -0.47
C LEU A 178 31.28 -5.13 -0.41
N GLY A 179 30.08 -4.84 -0.94
CA GLY A 179 29.36 -3.60 -0.62
C GLY A 179 28.93 -3.55 0.85
N LEU A 180 28.14 -2.54 1.26
CA LEU A 180 27.78 -2.35 2.67
C LEU A 180 27.20 -3.60 3.38
N ILE A 181 26.27 -4.33 2.73
CA ILE A 181 25.72 -5.58 3.27
C ILE A 181 26.81 -6.65 3.40
N GLY A 182 27.72 -6.74 2.42
CA GLY A 182 28.86 -7.66 2.47
C GLY A 182 29.83 -7.35 3.60
N GLN A 183 30.17 -6.08 3.81
CA GLN A 183 31.03 -5.64 4.93
C GLN A 183 30.41 -5.97 6.29
N LEU A 184 29.11 -5.68 6.45
CA LEU A 184 28.36 -6.05 7.66
C LEU A 184 28.32 -7.57 7.86
N THR A 185 28.16 -8.33 6.78
CA THR A 185 28.20 -9.80 6.80
C THR A 185 29.57 -10.31 7.27
N VAL A 186 30.66 -9.73 6.76
CA VAL A 186 32.03 -10.06 7.18
C VAL A 186 32.22 -9.83 8.67
N GLN A 187 31.95 -8.63 9.17
CA GLN A 187 32.14 -8.31 10.59
C GLN A 187 31.30 -9.22 11.50
N MET A 188 30.03 -9.48 11.15
CA MET A 188 29.15 -10.35 11.95
C MET A 188 29.58 -11.81 11.95
N LEU A 189 30.02 -12.36 10.82
CA LEU A 189 30.57 -13.72 10.76
C LEU A 189 31.87 -13.84 11.57
N LYS A 190 32.75 -12.83 11.52
CA LYS A 190 33.95 -12.79 12.35
C LYS A 190 33.61 -12.72 13.84
N ALA A 191 32.64 -11.90 14.22
CA ALA A 191 32.14 -11.84 15.60
C ALA A 191 31.52 -13.17 16.07
N ALA A 192 30.94 -13.95 15.16
CA ALA A 192 30.41 -15.30 15.42
C ALA A 192 31.51 -16.39 15.48
N GLY A 193 32.77 -16.04 15.20
CA GLY A 193 33.92 -16.94 15.23
C GLY A 193 34.07 -17.83 13.99
N ASN A 194 33.59 -17.37 12.84
CA ASN A 194 33.80 -18.03 11.55
C ASN A 194 35.13 -17.63 10.89
N VAL A 195 35.59 -18.47 9.97
CA VAL A 195 36.67 -18.15 9.02
C VAL A 195 36.02 -17.51 7.79
N VAL A 196 36.36 -16.27 7.47
CA VAL A 196 35.64 -15.44 6.50
C VAL A 196 36.57 -14.96 5.41
N MET A 197 36.20 -15.25 4.16
CA MET A 197 36.86 -14.75 2.97
C MET A 197 35.93 -13.81 2.20
N GLY A 198 36.49 -12.78 1.57
CA GLY A 198 35.73 -11.80 0.78
C GLY A 198 36.08 -11.83 -0.70
N ILE A 199 35.09 -11.60 -1.58
CA ILE A 199 35.31 -11.41 -3.02
C ILE A 199 34.49 -10.23 -3.52
N ASP A 200 35.15 -9.29 -4.22
CA ASP A 200 34.47 -8.22 -4.97
C ASP A 200 35.23 -7.88 -6.26
N ILE A 201 34.57 -7.15 -7.16
CA ILE A 201 35.20 -6.57 -8.35
C ILE A 201 35.92 -5.24 -8.02
N ASP A 202 35.51 -4.57 -6.94
CA ASP A 202 36.06 -3.29 -6.49
C ASP A 202 37.19 -3.52 -5.47
N THR A 203 38.40 -3.11 -5.85
CA THR A 203 39.59 -3.18 -4.99
C THR A 203 39.40 -2.44 -3.67
N ALA A 204 38.70 -1.30 -3.65
CA ALA A 204 38.46 -0.56 -2.42
C ALA A 204 37.58 -1.35 -1.43
N ALA A 205 36.60 -2.09 -1.95
CA ALA A 205 35.74 -2.97 -1.17
C ALA A 205 36.51 -4.18 -0.61
N VAL A 206 37.44 -4.73 -1.40
CA VAL A 206 38.35 -5.81 -0.98
C VAL A 206 39.26 -5.35 0.17
N GLU A 207 39.87 -4.17 0.05
CA GLU A 207 40.72 -3.61 1.11
C GLU A 207 39.92 -3.26 2.38
N LEU A 208 38.69 -2.76 2.25
CA LEU A 208 37.82 -2.53 3.40
C LEU A 208 37.42 -3.84 4.09
N ALA A 209 37.22 -4.93 3.36
CA ALA A 209 36.86 -6.22 3.96
C ALA A 209 38.00 -6.79 4.82
N LYS A 210 39.26 -6.61 4.40
CA LYS A 210 40.44 -6.95 5.22
C LYS A 210 40.44 -6.15 6.53
N LYS A 211 40.17 -4.84 6.45
CA LYS A 211 40.05 -3.98 7.65
C LYS A 211 38.85 -4.35 8.53
N SER A 212 37.77 -4.84 7.92
CA SER A 212 36.58 -5.36 8.60
C SER A 212 36.79 -6.76 9.22
N GLY A 213 37.99 -7.32 9.11
CA GLY A 213 38.39 -8.56 9.79
C GLY A 213 38.30 -9.83 8.94
N ALA A 214 38.06 -9.74 7.63
CA ALA A 214 38.16 -10.91 6.76
C ALA A 214 39.56 -11.54 6.85
N ASP A 215 39.63 -12.87 6.94
CA ASP A 215 40.89 -13.61 7.00
C ASP A 215 41.65 -13.54 5.67
N ALA A 216 40.92 -13.42 4.56
CA ALA A 216 41.45 -13.01 3.26
C ALA A 216 40.36 -12.33 2.42
N ALA A 217 40.78 -11.49 1.47
CA ALA A 217 39.84 -10.92 0.50
C ALA A 217 40.54 -10.75 -0.85
N PHE A 218 39.81 -11.05 -1.93
CA PHE A 218 40.35 -11.13 -3.28
C PHE A 218 39.52 -10.28 -4.25
N VAL A 219 40.21 -9.67 -5.22
CA VAL A 219 39.53 -9.11 -6.39
C VAL A 219 39.08 -10.28 -7.27
N ARG A 220 37.87 -10.23 -7.84
CA ARG A 220 37.27 -11.34 -8.59
C ARG A 220 38.17 -11.90 -9.70
N ASN A 221 38.96 -11.05 -10.35
CA ASN A 221 39.83 -11.44 -11.47
C ASN A 221 41.27 -11.79 -11.03
N ASP A 222 41.54 -11.86 -9.73
CA ASP A 222 42.83 -12.29 -9.20
C ASP A 222 43.06 -13.77 -9.51
N GLU A 223 44.18 -14.09 -10.16
CA GLU A 223 44.55 -15.45 -10.55
C GLU A 223 44.79 -16.36 -9.32
N THR A 224 45.14 -15.76 -8.18
CA THR A 224 45.42 -16.47 -6.92
C THR A 224 44.15 -16.77 -6.11
N LEU A 225 42.99 -16.21 -6.48
CA LEU A 225 41.73 -16.31 -5.72
C LEU A 225 41.35 -17.76 -5.40
N LEU A 226 41.34 -18.64 -6.40
CA LEU A 226 40.92 -20.03 -6.21
C LEU A 226 41.93 -20.80 -5.34
N GLN A 227 43.21 -20.56 -5.55
CA GLN A 227 44.28 -21.18 -4.77
C GLN A 227 44.21 -20.72 -3.30
N GLY A 228 44.08 -19.42 -3.05
CA GLY A 228 44.00 -18.86 -1.70
C GLY A 228 42.79 -19.37 -0.91
N ILE A 229 41.61 -19.44 -1.55
CA ILE A 229 40.43 -20.03 -0.90
C ILE A 229 40.63 -21.52 -0.62
N ASN A 230 41.26 -22.26 -1.54
CA ASN A 230 41.55 -23.68 -1.35
C ASN A 230 42.52 -23.91 -0.19
N GLU A 231 43.57 -23.09 -0.06
CA GLU A 231 44.53 -23.16 1.05
C GLU A 231 43.87 -22.88 2.41
N ILE A 232 43.08 -21.80 2.51
CA ILE A 232 42.39 -21.42 3.74
C ILE A 232 41.32 -22.45 4.15
N SER A 233 40.64 -23.06 3.18
CA SER A 233 39.64 -24.11 3.42
C SER A 233 40.23 -25.51 3.59
N GLY A 234 41.56 -25.65 3.62
CA GLY A 234 42.23 -26.95 3.79
C GLY A 234 42.06 -27.91 2.61
N GLY A 235 41.76 -27.40 1.41
CA GLY A 235 41.61 -28.18 0.18
C GLY A 235 40.19 -28.68 -0.09
N TYR A 236 39.24 -28.42 0.81
CA TYR A 236 37.89 -28.99 0.73
C TYR A 236 36.87 -28.07 0.04
N GLY A 237 37.17 -26.77 -0.05
CA GLY A 237 36.19 -25.72 -0.36
C GLY A 237 35.45 -25.26 0.91
N VAL A 238 34.68 -24.18 0.80
CA VAL A 238 34.05 -23.54 1.96
C VAL A 238 32.69 -24.14 2.32
N ASP A 239 32.31 -24.04 3.60
CA ASP A 239 31.03 -24.55 4.11
C ASP A 239 29.83 -23.80 3.54
N SER A 240 29.97 -22.47 3.38
CA SER A 240 28.94 -21.64 2.78
C SER A 240 29.50 -20.52 1.92
N VAL A 241 28.72 -20.10 0.92
CA VAL A 241 28.93 -18.86 0.17
C VAL A 241 27.70 -17.98 0.34
N ILE A 242 27.88 -16.75 0.81
CA ILE A 242 26.80 -15.75 0.92
C ILE A 242 26.99 -14.71 -0.18
N ILE A 243 26.00 -14.59 -1.07
CA ILE A 243 26.04 -13.68 -2.22
C ILE A 243 25.25 -12.43 -1.88
N THR A 244 25.96 -11.33 -1.66
CA THR A 244 25.44 -9.98 -1.38
C THR A 244 25.57 -9.04 -2.58
N ALA A 245 26.16 -9.51 -3.69
CA ALA A 245 26.31 -8.76 -4.93
C ALA A 245 24.97 -8.43 -5.62
N GLY A 246 24.93 -7.30 -6.34
CA GLY A 246 23.84 -6.93 -7.24
C GLY A 246 24.32 -6.88 -8.69
N THR A 247 23.93 -7.85 -9.53
CA THR A 247 24.36 -7.94 -10.93
C THR A 247 23.37 -8.73 -11.78
N SER A 248 23.37 -8.50 -13.10
CA SER A 248 22.63 -9.33 -14.06
C SER A 248 23.42 -10.56 -14.52
N SER A 249 24.67 -10.72 -14.06
CA SER A 249 25.53 -11.87 -14.40
C SER A 249 25.24 -13.08 -13.51
N LEU A 250 25.34 -14.29 -14.09
CA LEU A 250 25.32 -15.56 -13.35
C LEU A 250 26.62 -15.84 -12.60
N ASP A 251 27.67 -15.06 -12.83
CA ASP A 251 29.01 -15.30 -12.29
C ASP A 251 29.05 -15.53 -10.76
N PRO A 252 28.35 -14.75 -9.91
CA PRO A 252 28.39 -14.99 -8.45
C PRO A 252 27.86 -16.37 -8.05
N VAL A 253 26.81 -16.85 -8.71
CA VAL A 253 26.17 -18.14 -8.41
C VAL A 253 27.01 -19.31 -8.95
N GLU A 254 27.61 -19.15 -10.13
CA GLU A 254 28.55 -20.13 -10.69
C GLU A 254 29.83 -20.24 -9.86
N LEU A 255 30.39 -19.10 -9.47
CA LEU A 255 31.57 -19.04 -8.62
C LEU A 255 31.29 -19.72 -7.28
N ALA A 256 30.14 -19.43 -6.66
CA ALA A 256 29.74 -20.09 -5.42
C ALA A 256 29.75 -21.62 -5.53
N GLY A 257 29.24 -22.16 -6.64
CA GLY A 257 29.27 -23.60 -6.91
C GLY A 257 30.68 -24.19 -6.99
N LYS A 258 31.65 -23.43 -7.50
CA LYS A 258 33.06 -23.83 -7.56
C LYS A 258 33.73 -23.78 -6.18
N LEU A 259 33.43 -22.76 -5.38
CA LEU A 259 34.07 -22.51 -4.09
C LEU A 259 33.55 -23.41 -2.96
N CYS A 260 32.27 -23.79 -2.98
CA CYS A 260 31.69 -24.63 -1.94
C CYS A 260 32.32 -26.03 -1.91
N ARG A 261 32.44 -26.59 -0.71
CA ARG A 261 32.67 -28.03 -0.53
C ARG A 261 31.44 -28.86 -0.90
N ARG A 262 31.59 -30.18 -0.91
CA ARG A 262 30.44 -31.11 -0.99
C ARG A 262 29.48 -30.87 0.17
N LYS A 263 28.17 -30.86 -0.09
CA LYS A 263 27.09 -30.53 0.86
C LYS A 263 27.20 -29.11 1.44
N GLY A 264 27.87 -28.19 0.74
CA GLY A 264 27.92 -26.78 1.10
C GLY A 264 26.62 -26.04 0.74
N LYS A 265 26.45 -24.86 1.31
CA LYS A 265 25.28 -24.00 1.11
C LYS A 265 25.64 -22.76 0.31
N VAL A 266 24.78 -22.35 -0.61
CA VAL A 266 24.87 -21.08 -1.34
C VAL A 266 23.65 -20.25 -1.00
N VAL A 267 23.87 -19.09 -0.39
CA VAL A 267 22.79 -18.20 0.07
C VAL A 267 22.73 -16.97 -0.82
N ILE A 268 21.61 -16.76 -1.49
CA ILE A 268 21.34 -15.55 -2.26
C ILE A 268 20.69 -14.50 -1.35
N VAL A 269 21.40 -13.39 -1.14
CA VAL A 269 20.92 -12.18 -0.43
C VAL A 269 20.74 -11.02 -1.40
N GLY A 270 21.72 -10.83 -2.28
CA GLY A 270 21.72 -9.77 -3.29
C GLY A 270 20.87 -10.08 -4.52
N ALA A 271 20.74 -9.09 -5.40
CA ALA A 271 19.97 -9.22 -6.64
C ALA A 271 20.83 -9.84 -7.74
N VAL A 272 20.77 -11.17 -7.88
CA VAL A 272 21.45 -11.94 -8.94
C VAL A 272 20.48 -12.90 -9.64
N PRO A 273 20.75 -13.33 -10.89
CA PRO A 273 19.96 -14.37 -11.53
C PRO A 273 20.12 -15.71 -10.79
N THR A 274 19.07 -16.53 -10.75
CA THR A 274 19.02 -17.78 -9.97
C THR A 274 19.34 -19.05 -10.78
N GLY A 275 20.00 -18.91 -11.93
CA GLY A 275 20.46 -20.04 -12.74
C GLY A 275 21.82 -20.57 -12.26
N PHE A 276 22.15 -21.83 -12.60
CA PHE A 276 23.49 -22.40 -12.33
C PHE A 276 23.80 -23.62 -13.20
N SER A 277 25.09 -23.88 -13.40
CA SER A 277 25.61 -25.06 -14.09
C SER A 277 25.39 -26.31 -13.23
N ARG A 278 24.79 -27.32 -13.85
CA ARG A 278 24.45 -28.56 -13.15
C ARG A 278 25.70 -29.28 -12.62
N SER A 279 26.84 -29.22 -13.30
CA SER A 279 28.05 -29.97 -12.92
C SER A 279 28.50 -29.67 -11.49
N ASN A 280 28.66 -28.39 -11.13
CA ASN A 280 29.13 -28.00 -9.80
C ASN A 280 28.10 -28.30 -8.71
N TYR A 281 26.85 -27.94 -8.94
CA TYR A 281 25.79 -28.09 -7.94
C TYR A 281 25.36 -29.54 -7.72
N TYR A 282 25.29 -30.34 -8.79
CA TYR A 282 24.87 -31.73 -8.72
C TYR A 282 25.96 -32.64 -8.13
N GLN A 283 27.21 -32.52 -8.59
CA GLN A 283 28.30 -33.40 -8.13
C GLN A 283 28.62 -33.21 -6.64
N LYS A 284 28.48 -31.96 -6.17
CA LYS A 284 28.73 -31.59 -4.77
C LYS A 284 27.46 -31.65 -3.92
N GLU A 285 26.29 -31.88 -4.51
CA GLU A 285 24.99 -31.88 -3.83
C GLU A 285 24.78 -30.61 -3.00
N LEU A 286 24.97 -29.45 -3.63
CA LEU A 286 24.87 -28.14 -2.97
C LEU A 286 23.42 -27.73 -2.71
N GLU A 287 23.21 -27.03 -1.60
CA GLU A 287 21.92 -26.39 -1.30
C GLU A 287 21.94 -24.92 -1.75
N LEU A 288 20.99 -24.53 -2.60
CA LEU A 288 20.76 -23.12 -2.93
C LEU A 288 19.60 -22.58 -2.09
N ARG A 289 19.86 -21.56 -1.27
CA ARG A 289 18.90 -20.95 -0.35
C ARG A 289 18.66 -19.48 -0.69
N MET A 290 17.42 -19.03 -0.54
CA MET A 290 17.04 -17.64 -0.74
C MET A 290 16.86 -16.94 0.60
N SER A 291 17.46 -15.75 0.75
CA SER A 291 17.29 -14.91 1.92
C SER A 291 16.17 -13.89 1.70
N SER A 292 15.09 -13.99 2.48
CA SER A 292 13.99 -13.01 2.42
C SER A 292 14.34 -11.76 3.23
N SER A 293 14.92 -10.76 2.55
CA SER A 293 15.22 -9.42 3.10
C SER A 293 15.82 -9.48 4.51
N TYR A 294 15.22 -8.80 5.50
CA TYR A 294 15.64 -8.83 6.91
C TYR A 294 14.89 -9.86 7.77
N GLY A 295 14.18 -10.82 7.17
CA GLY A 295 13.77 -12.07 7.81
C GLY A 295 12.25 -12.37 7.85
N PRO A 296 11.86 -13.43 8.57
CA PRO A 296 10.46 -13.79 8.81
C PRO A 296 9.63 -12.64 9.40
N GLY A 297 8.42 -12.46 8.88
CA GLY A 297 7.57 -11.28 9.08
C GLY A 297 7.44 -10.45 7.81
N ARG A 298 8.49 -10.43 6.96
CA ARG A 298 8.48 -9.65 5.73
C ARG A 298 7.43 -10.20 4.77
N TYR A 299 6.59 -9.32 4.24
CA TYR A 299 5.47 -9.67 3.35
C TYR A 299 4.32 -10.41 4.06
N ASP A 300 4.29 -10.43 5.39
CA ASP A 300 3.15 -10.89 6.18
C ASP A 300 2.43 -9.70 6.79
N ALA A 301 1.23 -9.41 6.30
CA ALA A 301 0.42 -8.29 6.78
C ALA A 301 0.00 -8.45 8.26
N ASN A 302 -0.13 -9.67 8.78
CA ASN A 302 -0.41 -9.87 10.20
C ASN A 302 0.77 -9.40 11.06
N TYR A 303 1.99 -9.64 10.59
CA TYR A 303 3.19 -9.24 11.31
C TYR A 303 3.51 -7.76 11.12
N GLU A 304 3.59 -7.28 9.86
CA GLU A 304 3.96 -5.90 9.54
C GLU A 304 2.82 -4.92 9.83
N GLU A 305 1.62 -5.12 9.27
CA GLU A 305 0.51 -4.16 9.38
C GLU A 305 -0.30 -4.30 10.68
N LYS A 306 -0.65 -5.53 11.08
CA LYS A 306 -1.44 -5.77 12.32
C LYS A 306 -0.58 -5.85 13.58
N GLY A 307 0.73 -5.97 13.43
CA GLY A 307 1.67 -6.03 14.55
C GLY A 307 1.50 -7.27 15.44
N LEU A 308 1.10 -8.40 14.86
CA LEU A 308 1.00 -9.69 15.51
C LEU A 308 2.33 -10.44 15.36
N ASP A 309 3.08 -10.56 16.46
CA ASP A 309 4.36 -11.28 16.45
C ASP A 309 4.15 -12.81 16.43
N TYR A 310 5.13 -13.53 15.88
CA TYR A 310 5.12 -14.98 15.89
C TYR A 310 5.50 -15.52 17.28
N PRO A 311 4.86 -16.62 17.73
CA PRO A 311 5.30 -17.32 18.91
C PRO A 311 6.79 -17.68 18.85
N ILE A 312 7.54 -17.30 19.88
CA ILE A 312 9.01 -17.40 19.91
C ILE A 312 9.53 -18.83 19.67
N GLY A 313 8.78 -19.85 20.09
CA GLY A 313 9.14 -21.26 19.92
C GLY A 313 9.02 -21.78 18.49
N TYR A 314 8.26 -21.09 17.62
CA TYR A 314 8.08 -21.48 16.22
C TYR A 314 8.96 -20.66 15.28
N VAL A 315 9.09 -19.36 15.56
CA VAL A 315 9.94 -18.46 14.78
C VAL A 315 10.84 -17.70 15.73
N ARG A 316 12.05 -18.21 16.01
CA ARG A 316 12.98 -17.53 16.93
C ARG A 316 13.40 -16.15 16.45
N TRP A 317 13.48 -15.99 15.14
CA TRP A 317 14.20 -14.94 14.45
C TRP A 317 13.30 -14.25 13.44
N THR A 318 12.61 -13.20 13.89
CA THR A 318 11.80 -12.32 13.04
C THR A 318 12.62 -11.14 12.54
N GLU A 319 12.04 -10.32 11.66
CA GLU A 319 12.58 -9.01 11.28
C GLU A 319 13.00 -8.18 12.51
N ASN A 320 12.12 -8.10 13.52
CA ASN A 320 12.40 -7.33 14.74
C ASN A 320 13.57 -7.92 15.54
N ARG A 321 13.62 -9.25 15.67
CA ARG A 321 14.67 -9.92 16.44
C ARG A 321 16.01 -9.99 15.69
N ASN A 322 16.01 -9.88 14.36
CA ASN A 322 17.22 -9.58 13.57
C ASN A 322 17.76 -8.18 13.92
N MET A 323 16.87 -7.18 13.94
CA MET A 323 17.23 -5.80 14.31
C MET A 323 17.79 -5.70 15.74
N GLN A 324 17.13 -6.34 16.71
CA GLN A 324 17.61 -6.43 18.10
C GLN A 324 19.00 -7.08 18.18
N ALA A 325 19.22 -8.19 17.47
CA ALA A 325 20.49 -8.90 17.51
C ALA A 325 21.65 -8.06 16.93
N TYR A 326 21.40 -7.26 15.88
CA TYR A 326 22.39 -6.31 15.40
C TYR A 326 22.72 -5.25 16.44
N LEU A 327 21.70 -4.62 17.04
CA LEU A 327 21.90 -3.57 18.05
C LEU A 327 22.65 -4.10 19.28
N GLU A 328 22.43 -5.36 19.65
CA GLU A 328 23.17 -6.03 20.72
C GLU A 328 24.66 -6.21 20.37
N LEU A 329 24.98 -6.60 19.12
CA LEU A 329 26.37 -6.71 18.69
C LEU A 329 27.08 -5.34 18.68
N VAL A 330 26.38 -4.27 18.31
CA VAL A 330 26.91 -2.91 18.41
C VAL A 330 27.09 -2.50 19.86
N HIS A 331 26.13 -2.81 20.73
CA HIS A 331 26.21 -2.52 22.16
C HIS A 331 27.40 -3.21 22.84
N GLN A 332 27.75 -4.41 22.39
CA GLN A 332 28.90 -5.18 22.87
C GLN A 332 30.24 -4.83 22.19
N ASP A 333 30.27 -3.75 21.39
CA ASP A 333 31.44 -3.30 20.62
C ASP A 333 32.03 -4.41 19.73
N LYS A 334 31.18 -5.31 19.20
CA LYS A 334 31.61 -6.41 18.32
C LYS A 334 31.71 -6.01 16.86
N LEU A 335 31.17 -4.84 16.50
CA LEU A 335 31.13 -4.33 15.13
C LEU A 335 31.72 -2.92 15.10
N ASP A 336 32.56 -2.64 14.11
CA ASP A 336 33.11 -1.31 13.86
C ASP A 336 32.31 -0.63 12.74
N ILE A 337 31.26 0.09 13.15
CA ILE A 337 30.36 0.81 12.24
C ILE A 337 30.94 2.16 11.81
N ASP A 338 31.85 2.72 12.60
CA ASP A 338 32.57 3.95 12.24
C ASP A 338 33.46 3.68 11.01
N LEU A 339 34.10 2.50 10.94
CA LEU A 339 34.85 2.03 9.76
C LEU A 339 34.00 1.95 8.48
N LEU A 340 32.70 1.66 8.59
CA LEU A 340 31.80 1.50 7.45
C LEU A 340 31.11 2.80 7.02
N THR A 341 31.09 3.81 7.89
CA THR A 341 30.48 5.11 7.62
C THR A 341 31.45 5.99 6.84
N THR A 342 31.28 6.08 5.53
CA THR A 342 32.17 6.90 4.70
C THR A 342 31.73 8.36 4.64
N HIS A 343 30.43 8.63 4.68
CA HIS A 343 29.91 10.00 4.56
C HIS A 343 28.72 10.24 5.48
N ILE A 344 28.64 11.46 5.99
CA ILE A 344 27.48 11.99 6.71
C ILE A 344 27.11 13.31 6.05
N PHE A 345 25.87 13.40 5.58
CA PHE A 345 25.30 14.63 5.03
C PHE A 345 24.22 15.14 5.99
N GLU A 346 24.13 16.46 6.16
CA GLU A 346 22.91 17.05 6.72
C GLU A 346 21.74 16.77 5.76
N PHE A 347 20.54 16.54 6.29
CA PHE A 347 19.38 16.09 5.53
C PHE A 347 18.99 17.06 4.40
N GLU A 348 19.20 18.35 4.60
CA GLU A 348 19.01 19.41 3.60
C GLU A 348 19.86 19.20 2.34
N ASN A 349 20.99 18.50 2.49
CA ASN A 349 21.94 18.19 1.42
C ASN A 349 21.78 16.74 0.88
N ALA A 350 20.64 16.09 1.15
CA ALA A 350 20.42 14.70 0.74
C ALA A 350 20.59 14.48 -0.77
N LEU A 351 20.25 15.45 -1.63
CA LEU A 351 20.40 15.33 -3.08
C LEU A 351 21.88 15.13 -3.48
N SER A 352 22.79 15.86 -2.84
CA SER A 352 24.24 15.73 -3.06
C SER A 352 24.75 14.34 -2.69
N ALA A 353 24.19 13.73 -1.64
CA ALA A 353 24.53 12.36 -1.25
C ALA A 353 24.19 11.35 -2.36
N TYR A 354 23.03 11.48 -3.02
CA TYR A 354 22.68 10.62 -4.15
C TYR A 354 23.51 10.90 -5.39
N ASP A 355 23.83 12.16 -5.67
CA ASP A 355 24.69 12.49 -6.81
C ASP A 355 26.09 11.88 -6.63
N LEU A 356 26.64 11.87 -5.41
CA LEU A 356 27.87 11.16 -5.09
C LEU A 356 27.76 9.65 -5.34
N ILE A 357 26.72 9.00 -4.81
CA ILE A 357 26.45 7.56 -4.98
C ILE A 357 26.37 7.18 -6.47
N LEU A 358 25.76 8.03 -7.29
CA LEU A 358 25.57 7.78 -8.71
C LEU A 358 26.82 8.07 -9.53
N ALA A 359 27.60 9.10 -9.16
CA ALA A 359 28.81 9.49 -9.85
C ALA A 359 29.94 8.45 -9.67
N ARG A 360 29.96 7.75 -8.52
CA ARG A 360 31.00 6.75 -8.18
C ARG A 360 32.43 7.32 -8.32
N THR A 361 32.60 8.59 -7.96
CA THR A 361 33.88 9.30 -8.03
C THR A 361 34.86 8.86 -6.95
N GLU A 362 34.34 8.31 -5.84
CA GLU A 362 35.11 7.79 -4.73
C GLU A 362 34.41 6.57 -4.10
N PRO A 363 35.08 5.79 -3.23
CA PRO A 363 34.47 4.65 -2.54
C PRO A 363 33.33 5.07 -1.61
N VAL A 364 32.15 4.48 -1.81
CA VAL A 364 30.94 4.77 -1.02
C VAL A 364 30.35 3.48 -0.44
N PHE A 365 30.33 3.38 0.89
CA PHE A 365 29.74 2.24 1.61
C PHE A 365 28.52 2.71 2.42
N GLY A 366 28.72 3.16 3.65
CA GLY A 366 27.69 3.72 4.50
C GLY A 366 27.55 5.23 4.34
N VAL A 367 26.37 5.70 3.93
CA VAL A 367 26.04 7.12 3.78
C VAL A 367 24.87 7.47 4.69
N LEU A 368 25.12 8.31 5.69
CA LEU A 368 24.10 8.75 6.63
C LEU A 368 23.55 10.13 6.25
N LEU A 369 22.25 10.31 6.50
CA LEU A 369 21.59 11.60 6.55
C LEU A 369 21.35 11.94 8.02
N LYS A 370 21.88 13.07 8.47
CA LYS A 370 21.70 13.62 9.82
C LYS A 370 20.61 14.69 9.80
N TYR A 371 19.75 14.69 10.80
CA TYR A 371 18.59 15.59 10.88
C TYR A 371 18.76 16.63 11.98
N ASP A 372 18.33 17.86 11.73
CA ASP A 372 18.18 18.88 12.76
C ASP A 372 16.94 18.60 13.62
N THR A 373 17.18 18.08 14.82
CA THR A 373 16.13 17.80 15.81
C THR A 373 15.74 19.01 16.64
N THR A 374 16.50 20.11 16.59
CA THR A 374 16.21 21.37 17.29
C THR A 374 15.20 22.22 16.52
N LYS A 375 15.12 22.02 15.20
CA LYS A 375 14.11 22.64 14.33
C LYS A 375 12.70 22.28 14.78
N LYS A 376 11.92 23.32 15.08
CA LYS A 376 10.48 23.21 15.32
C LYS A 376 9.77 22.85 14.02
N LEU A 377 8.90 21.85 14.08
CA LEU A 377 8.13 21.40 12.92
C LEU A 377 6.64 21.68 13.09
N GLU A 378 6.00 21.97 11.96
CA GLU A 378 4.56 22.04 11.85
C GLU A 378 4.00 20.72 11.33
N SER A 379 2.88 20.29 11.91
CA SER A 379 2.16 19.06 11.55
C SER A 379 1.34 19.22 10.26
N SER A 380 0.86 20.42 9.98
CA SER A 380 0.07 20.77 8.78
C SER A 380 0.82 21.70 7.83
N ILE A 381 0.40 21.76 6.56
CA ILE A 381 0.93 22.73 5.60
C ILE A 381 -0.17 23.65 5.10
N ASN A 382 0.12 24.95 5.14
CA ASN A 382 -0.68 25.98 4.51
C ASN A 382 -0.15 26.30 3.10
N LEU A 383 -0.99 26.13 2.08
CA LEU A 383 -0.66 26.33 0.66
C LEU A 383 -1.25 27.64 0.08
N THR A 384 -1.86 28.48 0.93
CA THR A 384 -2.61 29.69 0.51
C THR A 384 -1.77 30.77 -0.18
N ASN A 385 -0.44 30.74 -0.11
CA ASN A 385 0.45 31.69 -0.80
C ASN A 385 0.53 31.51 -2.33
N ARG A 386 -0.24 30.58 -2.92
CA ARG A 386 -0.37 30.42 -4.37
C ARG A 386 -1.67 31.06 -4.81
N SER A 387 -1.56 32.29 -5.32
CA SER A 387 -2.60 33.12 -5.92
C SER A 387 -3.82 32.32 -6.40
N ASN A 388 -4.91 32.36 -5.64
CA ASN A 388 -6.22 31.95 -6.14
C ASN A 388 -7.29 32.91 -5.60
N GLY A 389 -8.24 33.19 -6.49
CA GLY A 389 -9.22 34.26 -6.38
C GLY A 389 -10.14 34.16 -5.16
N SER A 390 -10.81 35.29 -4.91
CA SER A 390 -11.80 35.50 -3.87
C SER A 390 -12.68 34.27 -3.63
N LEU A 391 -12.65 33.76 -2.41
CA LEU A 391 -13.62 32.79 -1.91
C LEU A 391 -15.03 33.34 -2.08
N SER A 392 -15.97 32.47 -2.44
CA SER A 392 -17.40 32.74 -2.29
C SER A 392 -17.71 32.81 -0.81
N THR A 393 -18.11 33.98 -0.30
CA THR A 393 -18.45 34.18 1.11
C THR A 393 -19.86 33.72 1.48
N SER A 394 -20.56 33.01 0.58
CA SER A 394 -21.90 32.51 0.89
C SER A 394 -21.81 31.28 1.81
N ALA A 395 -22.52 31.30 2.94
CA ALA A 395 -22.64 30.18 3.88
C ALA A 395 -23.19 28.88 3.25
N GLN A 396 -23.68 28.95 2.00
CA GLN A 396 -24.23 27.87 1.22
C GLN A 396 -23.21 27.21 0.27
N THR A 397 -22.01 27.77 0.08
CA THR A 397 -21.01 27.12 -0.78
C THR A 397 -20.39 25.91 -0.05
N PRO A 398 -20.35 24.71 -0.65
CA PRO A 398 -19.70 23.56 -0.02
C PRO A 398 -18.20 23.82 0.15
N HIS A 399 -17.74 23.87 1.41
CA HIS A 399 -16.33 23.96 1.76
C HIS A 399 -15.86 22.58 2.21
N ILE A 400 -15.03 21.98 1.35
CA ILE A 400 -14.82 20.54 1.31
C ILE A 400 -13.52 20.16 2.01
N GLY A 401 -13.64 19.30 3.01
CA GLY A 401 -12.59 18.47 3.55
C GLY A 401 -12.57 17.10 2.86
N PHE A 402 -11.39 16.55 2.58
CA PHE A 402 -11.25 15.24 1.95
C PHE A 402 -10.39 14.31 2.80
N ILE A 403 -10.95 13.20 3.26
CA ILE A 403 -10.28 12.17 4.04
C ILE A 403 -10.18 10.93 3.16
N GLY A 404 -8.95 10.57 2.78
CA GLY A 404 -8.71 9.51 1.79
C GLY A 404 -8.90 10.02 0.36
N ALA A 405 -7.81 10.50 -0.25
CA ALA A 405 -7.79 10.94 -1.64
C ALA A 405 -6.94 10.02 -2.52
N GLY A 406 -7.26 8.73 -2.44
CA GLY A 406 -6.59 7.69 -3.24
C GLY A 406 -6.87 7.79 -4.74
N SER A 407 -6.42 6.79 -5.48
CA SER A 407 -6.55 6.73 -6.95
C SER A 407 -8.01 6.79 -7.42
N PHE A 408 -8.93 6.20 -6.67
CA PHE A 408 -10.37 6.25 -6.94
C PHE A 408 -10.91 7.68 -6.81
N ALA A 409 -10.72 8.31 -5.65
CA ALA A 409 -11.19 9.67 -5.38
C ALA A 409 -10.64 10.69 -6.38
N GLN A 410 -9.34 10.63 -6.72
CA GLN A 410 -8.73 11.50 -7.72
C GLN A 410 -9.29 11.30 -9.13
N LYS A 411 -9.79 10.11 -9.46
CA LYS A 411 -10.32 9.78 -10.78
C LYS A 411 -11.80 10.14 -10.90
N PHE A 412 -12.59 9.90 -9.86
CA PHE A 412 -14.06 9.92 -9.96
C PHE A 412 -14.72 11.02 -9.13
N LEU A 413 -14.16 11.42 -7.98
CA LEU A 413 -14.82 12.34 -7.05
C LEU A 413 -14.28 13.77 -7.17
N LEU A 414 -12.96 13.93 -7.01
CA LEU A 414 -12.28 15.23 -6.99
C LEU A 414 -12.49 16.08 -8.26
N PRO A 415 -12.49 15.52 -9.50
CA PRO A 415 -12.72 16.31 -10.71
C PRO A 415 -14.08 17.00 -10.77
N THR A 416 -15.08 16.45 -10.08
CA THR A 416 -16.40 17.09 -9.96
C THR A 416 -16.45 17.97 -8.71
N ALA A 417 -15.91 17.52 -7.57
CA ALA A 417 -15.94 18.28 -6.33
C ALA A 417 -15.34 19.69 -6.49
N VAL A 418 -14.22 19.82 -7.19
CA VAL A 418 -13.56 21.13 -7.46
C VAL A 418 -14.40 22.11 -8.29
N LYS A 419 -15.45 21.63 -8.98
CA LYS A 419 -16.35 22.48 -9.78
C LYS A 419 -17.55 23.00 -9.00
N TYR A 420 -17.91 22.32 -7.91
CA TYR A 420 -19.15 22.57 -7.15
C TYR A 420 -18.88 22.89 -5.67
N GLY A 421 -17.62 23.05 -5.27
CA GLY A 421 -17.24 23.46 -3.92
C GLY A 421 -15.77 23.87 -3.82
N ASP A 422 -15.43 24.51 -2.71
CA ASP A 422 -14.09 24.98 -2.41
C ASP A 422 -13.31 23.91 -1.66
N LEU A 423 -12.14 23.53 -2.17
CA LEU A 423 -11.29 22.49 -1.58
C LEU A 423 -10.42 23.08 -0.45
N ILE A 424 -10.80 22.81 0.80
CA ILE A 424 -10.14 23.40 1.97
C ILE A 424 -8.95 22.55 2.43
N ALA A 425 -9.20 21.31 2.87
CA ALA A 425 -8.16 20.45 3.42
C ALA A 425 -8.22 19.04 2.86
N VAL A 426 -7.06 18.42 2.66
CA VAL A 426 -6.94 17.00 2.30
C VAL A 426 -6.04 16.25 3.28
N ASN A 427 -6.53 15.10 3.72
CA ASN A 427 -5.79 14.10 4.48
C ASN A 427 -5.73 12.76 3.71
N THR A 428 -4.56 12.14 3.69
CA THR A 428 -4.34 10.79 3.17
C THR A 428 -3.39 10.05 4.12
N ALA A 429 -3.21 8.75 3.93
CA ALA A 429 -2.39 7.91 4.81
C ALA A 429 -0.91 8.37 4.95
N SER A 430 -0.39 9.16 4.01
CA SER A 430 1.00 9.63 4.01
C SER A 430 1.07 11.11 3.63
N GLY A 431 1.93 11.87 4.30
CA GLY A 431 2.04 13.32 4.09
C GLY A 431 2.38 13.72 2.65
N ASN A 432 3.27 13.00 1.96
CA ASN A 432 3.61 13.24 0.56
C ASN A 432 2.42 13.05 -0.40
N SER A 433 1.57 12.05 -0.17
CA SER A 433 0.34 11.85 -0.94
C SER A 433 -0.64 12.99 -0.69
N SER A 434 -0.81 13.43 0.57
CA SER A 434 -1.67 14.59 0.91
C SER A 434 -1.17 15.85 0.20
N ARG A 435 0.14 16.11 0.24
CA ARG A 435 0.76 17.25 -0.45
C ARG A 435 0.57 17.19 -1.97
N ASN A 436 0.80 16.03 -2.58
CA ASN A 436 0.64 15.86 -4.02
C ASN A 436 -0.81 16.07 -4.49
N VAL A 437 -1.78 15.52 -3.75
CA VAL A 437 -3.20 15.76 -4.05
C VAL A 437 -3.55 17.24 -3.87
N ALA A 438 -3.06 17.86 -2.80
CA ALA A 438 -3.31 19.27 -2.54
C ALA A 438 -2.78 20.16 -3.67
N ASP A 439 -1.56 19.92 -4.14
CA ASP A 439 -0.94 20.67 -5.24
C ASP A 439 -1.67 20.46 -6.58
N LYS A 440 -2.12 19.22 -6.85
CA LYS A 440 -2.81 18.82 -8.08
C LYS A 440 -4.21 19.41 -8.18
N PHE A 441 -4.97 19.39 -7.09
CA PHE A 441 -6.38 19.83 -7.06
C PHE A 441 -6.56 21.22 -6.42
N LYS A 442 -5.48 21.88 -5.99
CA LYS A 442 -5.47 23.23 -5.41
C LYS A 442 -6.21 23.33 -4.07
N PHE A 443 -6.01 22.35 -3.19
CA PHE A 443 -6.46 22.47 -1.79
C PHE A 443 -5.69 23.59 -1.06
N LYS A 444 -6.34 24.28 -0.13
CA LYS A 444 -5.67 25.27 0.74
C LYS A 444 -4.70 24.63 1.74
N HIS A 445 -5.03 23.45 2.24
CA HIS A 445 -4.28 22.77 3.29
C HIS A 445 -4.04 21.29 2.96
N ALA A 446 -2.84 20.82 3.30
CA ALA A 446 -2.54 19.40 3.45
C ALA A 446 -2.32 19.14 4.94
N VAL A 447 -3.12 18.26 5.54
CA VAL A 447 -3.19 18.07 7.00
C VAL A 447 -2.73 16.69 7.42
N SER A 448 -2.27 16.54 8.66
CA SER A 448 -1.67 15.29 9.14
C SER A 448 -2.69 14.27 9.62
N SER A 449 -3.84 14.73 10.12
CA SER A 449 -4.85 13.85 10.69
C SER A 449 -6.27 14.15 10.16
N PRO A 450 -7.18 13.16 10.16
CA PRO A 450 -8.61 13.39 9.96
C PRO A 450 -9.22 14.35 11.00
N ALA A 451 -8.71 14.34 12.23
CA ALA A 451 -9.18 15.21 13.32
C ALA A 451 -9.09 16.70 12.98
N GLU A 452 -8.02 17.12 12.32
CA GLU A 452 -7.87 18.50 11.81
C GLU A 452 -8.94 18.87 10.78
N VAL A 453 -9.43 17.91 9.99
CA VAL A 453 -10.51 18.14 9.02
C VAL A 453 -11.85 18.31 9.75
N PHE A 454 -12.14 17.46 10.74
CA PHE A 454 -13.39 17.53 11.51
C PHE A 454 -13.49 18.83 12.31
N ALA A 455 -12.39 19.25 12.97
CA ALA A 455 -12.35 20.41 13.83
C ALA A 455 -12.29 21.76 13.07
N ASN A 456 -12.03 21.75 11.75
CA ASN A 456 -11.88 22.99 10.99
C ASN A 456 -13.25 23.70 10.80
N PRO A 457 -13.43 24.94 11.28
CA PRO A 457 -14.69 25.66 11.15
C PRO A 457 -14.97 26.14 9.72
N GLU A 458 -13.96 26.26 8.85
CA GLU A 458 -14.18 26.58 7.43
C GLU A 458 -14.84 25.43 6.67
N ILE A 459 -14.67 24.19 7.13
CA ILE A 459 -15.16 22.98 6.45
C ILE A 459 -16.59 22.70 6.90
N ASN A 460 -17.53 22.64 5.95
CA ASN A 460 -18.93 22.25 6.21
C ASN A 460 -19.31 20.91 5.56
N THR A 461 -18.45 20.36 4.69
CA THR A 461 -18.71 19.14 3.92
C THR A 461 -17.47 18.27 3.88
N ILE A 462 -17.60 16.97 4.15
CA ILE A 462 -16.50 16.02 4.21
C ILE A 462 -16.75 14.87 3.24
N PHE A 463 -15.74 14.59 2.41
CA PHE A 463 -15.68 13.39 1.58
C PHE A 463 -14.77 12.35 2.25
N ILE A 464 -15.29 11.13 2.41
CA ILE A 464 -14.58 9.98 2.99
C ILE A 464 -14.42 8.92 1.90
N ALA A 465 -13.18 8.68 1.46
CA ALA A 465 -12.84 7.64 0.48
C ALA A 465 -11.56 6.89 0.89
N THR A 466 -11.61 6.32 2.09
CA THR A 466 -10.53 5.53 2.72
C THR A 466 -10.75 4.02 2.52
N ARG A 467 -10.04 3.18 3.30
CA ARG A 467 -10.36 1.74 3.39
C ARG A 467 -11.61 1.57 4.26
N HIS A 468 -12.37 0.52 4.00
CA HIS A 468 -13.76 0.35 4.48
C HIS A 468 -13.88 0.35 6.02
N ASP A 469 -12.88 -0.19 6.71
CA ASP A 469 -12.79 -0.27 8.17
C ASP A 469 -12.84 1.08 8.89
N SER A 470 -12.36 2.13 8.22
CA SER A 470 -12.32 3.48 8.79
C SER A 470 -13.58 4.31 8.52
N HIS A 471 -14.47 3.87 7.62
CA HIS A 471 -15.61 4.69 7.18
C HIS A 471 -16.55 5.03 8.34
N ALA A 472 -16.94 4.04 9.14
CA ALA A 472 -17.94 4.23 10.18
C ALA A 472 -17.53 5.30 11.21
N GLU A 473 -16.32 5.20 11.75
CA GLU A 473 -15.84 6.14 12.76
C GLU A 473 -15.62 7.54 12.18
N PHE A 474 -15.23 7.66 10.90
CA PHE A 474 -15.12 8.97 10.25
C PHE A 474 -16.48 9.60 9.94
N VAL A 475 -17.49 8.80 9.57
CA VAL A 475 -18.87 9.28 9.38
C VAL A 475 -19.42 9.79 10.71
N LEU A 476 -19.27 9.01 11.79
CA LEU A 476 -19.72 9.41 13.13
C LEU A 476 -19.06 10.72 13.58
N ALA A 477 -17.72 10.80 13.49
CA ALA A 477 -16.99 12.01 13.86
C ALA A 477 -17.42 13.23 13.05
N ALA A 478 -17.70 13.07 11.75
CA ALA A 478 -18.18 14.16 10.90
C ALA A 478 -19.60 14.62 11.30
N LEU A 479 -20.53 13.70 11.53
CA LEU A 479 -21.91 14.00 11.95
C LEU A 479 -21.95 14.68 13.33
N GLU A 480 -21.13 14.22 14.27
CA GLU A 480 -20.99 14.81 15.62
C GLU A 480 -20.44 16.24 15.58
N ASN A 481 -19.62 16.56 14.57
CA ASN A 481 -19.10 17.90 14.32
C ASN A 481 -20.01 18.74 13.39
N GLY A 482 -21.24 18.28 13.12
CA GLY A 482 -22.23 18.99 12.30
C GLY A 482 -21.81 19.17 10.84
N LYS A 483 -21.03 18.24 10.29
CA LYS A 483 -20.53 18.29 8.91
C LYS A 483 -21.41 17.47 7.99
N ASN A 484 -21.67 17.98 6.79
CA ASN A 484 -22.27 17.17 5.71
C ASN A 484 -21.29 16.08 5.27
N VAL A 485 -21.77 14.89 4.94
CA VAL A 485 -20.93 13.72 4.69
C VAL A 485 -21.26 13.07 3.35
N PHE A 486 -20.25 12.95 2.50
CA PHE A 486 -20.23 11.99 1.39
C PHE A 486 -19.25 10.88 1.74
N VAL A 487 -19.69 9.62 1.77
CA VAL A 487 -18.85 8.47 2.09
C VAL A 487 -18.90 7.44 0.98
N GLU A 488 -17.74 6.95 0.57
CA GLU A 488 -17.67 5.82 -0.36
C GLU A 488 -18.25 4.55 0.24
N LYS A 489 -18.79 3.67 -0.61
CA LYS A 489 -19.35 2.40 -0.16
C LYS A 489 -18.26 1.40 0.23
N PRO A 490 -18.50 0.51 1.21
CA PRO A 490 -19.66 0.48 2.10
C PRO A 490 -19.52 1.50 3.22
N ILE A 491 -20.63 1.93 3.82
CA ILE A 491 -20.59 2.90 4.92
C ILE A 491 -19.94 2.35 6.21
N CYS A 492 -20.03 1.03 6.41
CA CYS A 492 -19.50 0.34 7.59
C CYS A 492 -19.28 -1.16 7.32
N LEU A 493 -18.59 -1.84 8.24
CA LEU A 493 -18.34 -3.28 8.18
C LEU A 493 -19.16 -4.12 9.18
N THR A 494 -19.94 -3.48 10.06
CA THR A 494 -20.76 -4.19 11.06
C THR A 494 -22.14 -3.58 11.18
N VAL A 495 -23.11 -4.40 11.60
CA VAL A 495 -24.50 -3.94 11.87
C VAL A 495 -24.52 -2.95 13.04
N ASP A 496 -23.74 -3.19 14.09
CA ASP A 496 -23.61 -2.28 15.23
C ASP A 496 -23.16 -0.87 14.80
N ALA A 497 -22.15 -0.79 13.93
CA ALA A 497 -21.70 0.48 13.37
C ALA A 497 -22.80 1.15 12.52
N LEU A 498 -23.57 0.39 11.76
CA LEU A 498 -24.70 0.92 10.99
C LEU A 498 -25.77 1.55 11.89
N GLU A 499 -26.12 0.90 13.01
CA GLU A 499 -27.09 1.41 13.98
C GLU A 499 -26.57 2.67 14.71
N ARG A 500 -25.27 2.71 15.04
CA ARG A 500 -24.62 3.91 15.59
C ARG A 500 -24.73 5.08 14.62
N ILE A 501 -24.46 4.84 13.33
CA ILE A 501 -24.56 5.89 12.28
C ILE A 501 -25.99 6.37 12.11
N LYS A 502 -26.98 5.45 12.11
CA LYS A 502 -28.40 5.82 12.08
C LYS A 502 -28.77 6.73 13.24
N THR A 503 -28.40 6.34 14.46
CA THR A 503 -28.68 7.13 15.67
C THR A 503 -28.02 8.51 15.61
N ALA A 504 -26.79 8.61 15.10
CA ALA A 504 -26.08 9.88 14.95
C ALA A 504 -26.72 10.78 13.86
N TYR A 505 -27.12 10.18 12.73
CA TYR A 505 -27.78 10.90 11.64
C TYR A 505 -29.14 11.47 12.07
N GLU A 506 -29.97 10.69 12.77
CA GLU A 506 -31.28 11.12 13.28
C GLU A 506 -31.19 12.30 14.27
N LYS A 507 -30.03 12.50 14.90
CA LYS A 507 -29.75 13.61 15.82
C LYS A 507 -29.08 14.81 15.15
N SER A 508 -28.80 14.73 13.85
CA SER A 508 -28.02 15.73 13.11
C SER A 508 -28.88 16.39 12.04
N ASP A 509 -28.66 17.67 11.79
CA ASP A 509 -29.22 18.39 10.63
C ASP A 509 -28.34 18.24 9.37
N SER A 510 -27.33 17.37 9.43
CA SER A 510 -26.34 17.19 8.36
C SER A 510 -26.87 16.33 7.21
N HIS A 511 -26.43 16.62 5.99
CA HIS A 511 -26.65 15.73 4.85
C HIS A 511 -25.70 14.52 4.94
N LEU A 512 -26.20 13.32 4.63
CA LEU A 512 -25.41 12.09 4.53
C LEU A 512 -25.73 11.39 3.22
N MET A 513 -24.71 11.06 2.44
CA MET A 513 -24.85 10.29 1.21
C MET A 513 -23.76 9.23 1.08
N ILE A 514 -24.16 8.02 0.69
CA ILE A 514 -23.23 6.96 0.29
C ILE A 514 -23.02 7.03 -1.23
N GLY A 515 -21.81 6.77 -1.70
CA GLY A 515 -21.42 6.72 -3.13
C GLY A 515 -22.05 5.58 -3.94
N PHE A 516 -23.37 5.42 -3.87
CA PHE A 516 -24.12 4.47 -4.70
C PHE A 516 -24.34 5.04 -6.10
N ASN A 517 -23.28 5.11 -6.89
CA ASN A 517 -23.31 5.89 -8.12
C ASN A 517 -24.22 5.37 -9.25
N ARG A 518 -24.57 4.06 -9.28
CA ARG A 518 -25.27 3.47 -10.45
C ARG A 518 -26.64 4.09 -10.73
N ARG A 519 -27.37 4.51 -9.69
CA ARG A 519 -28.68 5.16 -9.85
C ARG A 519 -28.61 6.50 -10.61
N PHE A 520 -27.45 7.15 -10.61
CA PHE A 520 -27.18 8.40 -11.33
C PHE A 520 -26.61 8.19 -12.73
N ALA A 521 -26.48 6.94 -13.19
CA ALA A 521 -25.99 6.70 -14.53
C ALA A 521 -27.04 7.15 -15.57
N PRO A 522 -26.65 7.87 -16.64
CA PRO A 522 -27.61 8.38 -17.64
C PRO A 522 -28.50 7.29 -18.27
N MET A 523 -27.97 6.09 -18.46
CA MET A 523 -28.73 4.94 -18.97
C MET A 523 -29.76 4.42 -17.98
N VAL A 524 -29.47 4.48 -16.68
CA VAL A 524 -30.42 4.11 -15.62
C VAL A 524 -31.53 5.15 -15.52
N GLU A 525 -31.21 6.44 -15.58
CA GLU A 525 -32.22 7.51 -15.62
C GLU A 525 -33.15 7.34 -16.84
N THR A 526 -32.59 7.08 -18.02
CA THR A 526 -33.37 6.82 -19.24
C THR A 526 -34.29 5.60 -19.07
N LEU A 527 -33.79 4.53 -18.45
CA LEU A 527 -34.57 3.32 -18.16
C LEU A 527 -35.74 3.63 -17.22
N VAL A 528 -35.50 4.33 -16.11
CA VAL A 528 -36.54 4.69 -15.14
C VAL A 528 -37.61 5.60 -15.77
N GLN A 529 -37.21 6.57 -16.59
CA GLN A 529 -38.15 7.43 -17.33
C GLN A 529 -39.05 6.64 -18.29
N LYS A 530 -38.57 5.53 -18.85
CA LYS A 530 -39.33 4.70 -19.81
C LYS A 530 -40.22 3.65 -19.16
N LEU A 531 -39.74 3.00 -18.08
CA LEU A 531 -40.48 1.91 -17.42
C LEU A 531 -41.37 2.39 -16.27
N GLY A 532 -41.17 3.62 -15.78
CA GLY A 532 -41.85 4.14 -14.60
C GLY A 532 -41.20 3.64 -13.30
N ARG A 533 -41.10 4.53 -12.31
CA ARG A 533 -40.44 4.20 -11.03
C ARG A 533 -41.24 3.18 -10.23
N ASP A 534 -42.56 3.34 -10.13
CA ASP A 534 -43.40 2.55 -9.22
C ASP A 534 -43.97 1.25 -9.81
N SER A 535 -43.76 1.04 -11.11
CA SER A 535 -44.18 -0.18 -11.81
C SER A 535 -43.50 -1.42 -11.25
N LYS A 536 -44.19 -2.57 -11.23
CA LYS A 536 -43.62 -3.85 -10.79
C LYS A 536 -42.61 -4.36 -11.81
N LYS A 537 -41.43 -4.77 -11.33
CA LYS A 537 -40.33 -5.19 -12.21
C LYS A 537 -39.78 -6.55 -11.81
N ALA A 538 -39.35 -7.31 -12.80
CA ALA A 538 -38.41 -8.41 -12.62
C ALA A 538 -37.04 -7.94 -13.11
N ILE A 539 -36.01 -8.13 -12.29
CA ILE A 539 -34.66 -7.62 -12.57
C ILE A 539 -33.67 -8.78 -12.55
N ASN A 540 -32.85 -8.92 -13.60
CA ASN A 540 -31.71 -9.84 -13.62
C ASN A 540 -30.43 -9.03 -13.76
N TYR A 541 -29.51 -9.16 -12.81
CA TYR A 541 -28.25 -8.41 -12.81
C TYR A 541 -27.07 -9.37 -12.66
N ARG A 542 -26.28 -9.53 -13.72
CA ARG A 542 -25.05 -10.33 -13.74
C ARG A 542 -23.83 -9.42 -13.59
N ILE A 543 -22.96 -9.79 -12.66
CA ILE A 543 -21.70 -9.13 -12.37
C ILE A 543 -20.56 -10.14 -12.49
N ASN A 544 -19.65 -9.89 -13.44
CA ASN A 544 -18.42 -10.64 -13.66
C ASN A 544 -17.21 -9.81 -13.21
N VAL A 545 -16.82 -10.00 -11.96
CA VAL A 545 -15.80 -9.19 -11.28
C VAL A 545 -14.39 -9.76 -11.39
N GLY A 546 -14.29 -11.06 -11.70
CA GLY A 546 -13.02 -11.78 -11.76
C GLY A 546 -12.32 -11.95 -10.41
N HIS A 547 -11.31 -12.80 -10.39
CA HIS A 547 -10.62 -13.24 -9.19
C HIS A 547 -9.72 -12.14 -8.59
N ILE A 548 -9.70 -12.06 -7.27
CA ILE A 548 -8.69 -11.35 -6.48
C ILE A 548 -7.99 -12.32 -5.54
N PRO A 549 -6.68 -12.16 -5.28
CA PRO A 549 -5.95 -12.97 -4.33
C PRO A 549 -6.59 -12.97 -2.93
N ALA A 550 -6.47 -14.11 -2.22
CA ALA A 550 -7.04 -14.27 -0.89
C ALA A 550 -6.38 -13.38 0.18
N ASP A 551 -5.13 -12.98 -0.03
CA ASP A 551 -4.34 -12.08 0.81
C ASP A 551 -4.57 -10.59 0.49
N HIS A 552 -5.45 -10.28 -0.46
CA HIS A 552 -5.78 -8.89 -0.78
C HIS A 552 -6.65 -8.27 0.33
N TRP A 553 -6.36 -7.03 0.73
CA TRP A 553 -7.03 -6.34 1.85
C TRP A 553 -8.57 -6.32 1.78
N THR A 554 -9.16 -6.38 0.60
CA THR A 554 -10.63 -6.43 0.43
C THR A 554 -11.23 -7.74 0.94
N GLN A 555 -10.46 -8.83 0.97
CA GLN A 555 -10.87 -10.13 1.51
C GLN A 555 -10.65 -10.21 3.02
N ASP A 556 -9.84 -9.32 3.60
CA ASP A 556 -9.66 -9.24 5.04
C ASP A 556 -11.00 -8.82 5.69
N PRO A 557 -11.59 -9.64 6.59
CA PRO A 557 -12.86 -9.32 7.22
C PRO A 557 -12.85 -8.02 8.03
N GLU A 558 -11.69 -7.66 8.62
CA GLU A 558 -11.54 -6.49 9.50
C GLU A 558 -11.26 -5.21 8.71
N ILE A 559 -10.64 -5.31 7.53
CA ILE A 559 -10.25 -4.15 6.71
C ILE A 559 -11.21 -3.93 5.53
N GLY A 560 -11.53 -5.01 4.82
CA GLY A 560 -12.31 -4.99 3.58
C GLY A 560 -13.76 -5.44 3.73
N GLY A 561 -14.04 -6.34 4.67
CA GLY A 561 -15.37 -6.93 4.87
C GLY A 561 -15.82 -7.91 3.78
N GLY A 562 -14.91 -8.32 2.90
CA GLY A 562 -15.22 -9.18 1.76
C GLY A 562 -16.02 -8.46 0.66
N ARG A 563 -16.34 -9.22 -0.41
CA ARG A 563 -17.00 -8.66 -1.60
C ARG A 563 -18.49 -8.39 -1.43
N ILE A 564 -19.17 -9.08 -0.52
CA ILE A 564 -20.60 -8.88 -0.28
C ILE A 564 -20.85 -7.50 0.33
N ILE A 565 -20.20 -7.20 1.45
CA ILE A 565 -20.29 -5.89 2.10
C ILE A 565 -19.63 -4.84 1.21
N GLY A 566 -18.43 -5.12 0.70
CA GLY A 566 -17.61 -4.13 -0.01
C GLY A 566 -18.06 -3.76 -1.42
N GLU A 567 -18.74 -4.64 -2.17
CA GLU A 567 -19.11 -4.39 -3.58
C GLU A 567 -20.55 -4.75 -3.91
N VAL A 568 -21.10 -5.86 -3.40
CA VAL A 568 -22.48 -6.30 -3.73
C VAL A 568 -23.53 -5.28 -3.26
N CYS A 569 -23.26 -4.53 -2.19
CA CYS A 569 -24.08 -3.40 -1.73
C CYS A 569 -24.49 -2.44 -2.86
N HIS A 570 -23.62 -2.26 -3.86
CA HIS A 570 -23.88 -1.37 -4.98
C HIS A 570 -24.97 -1.85 -5.92
N PHE A 571 -25.02 -3.16 -6.15
CA PHE A 571 -25.98 -3.78 -7.06
C PHE A 571 -27.34 -3.94 -6.36
N ILE A 572 -27.31 -4.19 -5.05
CA ILE A 572 -28.50 -4.15 -4.20
C ILE A 572 -29.16 -2.78 -4.28
N ASP A 573 -28.37 -1.71 -4.10
CA ASP A 573 -28.87 -0.34 -4.18
C ASP A 573 -29.54 -0.05 -5.53
N LEU A 574 -28.89 -0.44 -6.64
CA LEU A 574 -29.46 -0.24 -7.97
C LEU A 574 -30.76 -1.03 -8.17
N CYS A 575 -30.81 -2.30 -7.75
CA CYS A 575 -32.02 -3.12 -7.85
C CYS A 575 -33.17 -2.51 -7.03
N MET A 576 -32.89 -2.01 -5.83
CA MET A 576 -33.87 -1.33 -4.99
C MET A 576 -34.37 -0.04 -5.66
N TYR A 577 -33.46 0.80 -6.15
CA TYR A 577 -33.82 2.02 -6.88
C TYR A 577 -34.71 1.75 -8.10
N LEU A 578 -34.36 0.74 -8.90
CA LEU A 578 -35.15 0.33 -10.08
C LEU A 578 -36.51 -0.24 -9.70
N SER A 579 -36.60 -1.00 -8.61
CA SER A 579 -37.86 -1.56 -8.13
C SER A 579 -38.86 -0.50 -7.65
N GLY A 580 -38.36 0.68 -7.24
CA GLY A 580 -39.16 1.75 -6.65
C GLY A 580 -39.78 1.37 -5.30
N SER A 581 -39.26 0.36 -4.60
CA SER A 581 -39.90 -0.19 -3.41
C SER A 581 -38.89 -0.74 -2.40
N LYS A 582 -39.29 -0.79 -1.12
CA LYS A 582 -38.48 -1.32 -0.03
C LYS A 582 -38.33 -2.86 -0.15
N PRO A 583 -37.14 -3.43 0.09
CA PRO A 583 -36.95 -4.88 0.15
C PRO A 583 -37.67 -5.45 1.38
N VAL A 584 -38.27 -6.64 1.24
CA VAL A 584 -38.97 -7.35 2.32
C VAL A 584 -38.39 -8.73 2.62
N ALA A 585 -37.61 -9.31 1.69
CA ALA A 585 -36.91 -10.56 1.92
C ALA A 585 -35.68 -10.71 1.01
N VAL A 586 -34.70 -11.47 1.50
CA VAL A 586 -33.49 -11.85 0.75
C VAL A 586 -33.16 -13.33 0.92
N SER A 587 -32.68 -13.97 -0.14
CA SER A 587 -32.05 -15.30 -0.06
C SER A 587 -30.78 -15.34 -0.89
N ALA A 588 -29.78 -16.09 -0.46
CA ALA A 588 -28.52 -16.20 -1.17
C ALA A 588 -27.97 -17.64 -1.18
N LEU A 589 -27.28 -17.98 -2.26
CA LEU A 589 -26.54 -19.24 -2.41
C LEU A 589 -25.13 -18.91 -2.88
N GLY A 590 -24.13 -19.42 -2.16
CA GLY A 590 -22.72 -19.27 -2.49
C GLY A 590 -22.17 -20.53 -3.15
N MET A 591 -21.13 -20.38 -3.96
CA MET A 591 -20.34 -21.50 -4.46
C MET A 591 -19.39 -22.01 -3.37
N ASP A 592 -19.42 -23.31 -3.10
CA ASP A 592 -18.50 -23.93 -2.13
C ASP A 592 -17.05 -23.82 -2.60
N THR A 593 -16.18 -23.28 -1.74
CA THR A 593 -14.74 -23.16 -1.99
C THR A 593 -13.95 -23.45 -0.72
N ALA A 594 -12.69 -23.90 -0.87
CA ALA A 594 -11.84 -24.23 0.28
C ALA A 594 -11.58 -23.04 1.22
N LEU A 595 -11.58 -21.82 0.70
CA LEU A 595 -11.35 -20.59 1.46
C LEU A 595 -12.66 -19.88 1.89
N ASN A 596 -13.81 -20.32 1.36
CA ASN A 596 -15.13 -19.78 1.62
C ASN A 596 -15.22 -18.23 1.61
N LEU A 597 -14.61 -17.59 0.61
CA LEU A 597 -14.53 -16.12 0.50
C LEU A 597 -15.87 -15.44 0.17
N ASN A 598 -16.91 -16.24 -0.13
CA ASN A 598 -18.25 -15.76 -0.50
C ASN A 598 -18.25 -14.72 -1.64
N ASP A 599 -17.40 -14.92 -2.65
CA ASP A 599 -17.23 -13.99 -3.79
C ASP A 599 -17.79 -14.52 -5.12
N THR A 600 -18.42 -15.68 -5.09
CA THR A 600 -19.19 -16.25 -6.20
C THR A 600 -20.53 -16.73 -5.66
N LEU A 601 -21.61 -15.98 -5.94
CA LEU A 601 -22.92 -16.16 -5.33
C LEU A 601 -24.07 -15.68 -6.22
N SER A 602 -25.26 -16.20 -5.93
CA SER A 602 -26.55 -15.72 -6.44
C SER A 602 -27.40 -15.20 -5.29
N VAL A 603 -28.02 -14.04 -5.47
CA VAL A 603 -28.88 -13.37 -4.47
C VAL A 603 -30.24 -13.10 -5.08
N ASN A 604 -31.32 -13.46 -4.39
CA ASN A 604 -32.69 -13.10 -4.75
C ASN A 604 -33.27 -12.11 -3.74
N LEU A 605 -33.85 -11.02 -4.24
CA LEU A 605 -34.51 -9.97 -3.47
C LEU A 605 -36.00 -9.94 -3.82
N LYS A 606 -36.85 -9.77 -2.80
CA LYS A 606 -38.28 -9.50 -2.93
C LYS A 606 -38.58 -8.11 -2.39
N PHE A 607 -39.40 -7.34 -3.09
CA PHE A 607 -39.79 -5.98 -2.71
C PHE A 607 -41.28 -5.89 -2.32
N ALA A 608 -41.63 -4.88 -1.53
CA ALA A 608 -42.98 -4.69 -0.99
C ALA A 608 -44.06 -4.51 -2.09
N ASN A 609 -43.73 -3.85 -3.20
CA ASN A 609 -44.63 -3.71 -4.36
C ASN A 609 -44.80 -5.01 -5.17
N GLY A 610 -44.11 -6.10 -4.80
CA GLY A 610 -44.12 -7.38 -5.49
C GLY A 610 -43.08 -7.51 -6.60
N SER A 611 -42.22 -6.50 -6.80
CA SER A 611 -41.04 -6.64 -7.68
C SER A 611 -40.07 -7.69 -7.13
N ILE A 612 -39.26 -8.24 -8.02
CA ILE A 612 -38.21 -9.21 -7.68
C ILE A 612 -36.90 -8.85 -8.40
N ALA A 613 -35.77 -9.17 -7.78
CA ALA A 613 -34.46 -9.05 -8.42
C ALA A 613 -33.57 -10.25 -8.14
N THR A 614 -32.81 -10.67 -9.14
CA THR A 614 -31.76 -11.67 -9.03
C THR A 614 -30.41 -11.01 -9.33
N ILE A 615 -29.46 -11.11 -8.41
CA ILE A 615 -28.09 -10.64 -8.58
C ILE A 615 -27.17 -11.86 -8.64
N SER A 616 -26.51 -12.04 -9.78
CA SER A 616 -25.53 -13.11 -10.03
C SER A 616 -24.13 -12.50 -10.00
N TYR A 617 -23.39 -12.70 -8.91
CA TYR A 617 -22.07 -12.10 -8.70
C TYR A 617 -20.98 -13.16 -8.76
N PHE A 618 -20.08 -13.07 -9.75
CA PHE A 618 -19.14 -14.14 -10.09
C PHE A 618 -17.68 -13.65 -10.14
N ALA A 619 -16.88 -14.12 -9.18
CA ALA A 619 -15.42 -13.91 -9.15
C ALA A 619 -14.64 -14.91 -10.02
N ASN A 620 -15.24 -16.03 -10.40
CA ASN A 620 -14.60 -17.08 -11.20
C ASN A 620 -14.70 -16.87 -12.72
N GLY A 621 -15.32 -15.79 -13.19
CA GLY A 621 -15.50 -15.51 -14.61
C GLY A 621 -14.28 -14.86 -15.29
N SER A 622 -14.18 -15.03 -16.61
CA SER A 622 -13.12 -14.43 -17.43
C SER A 622 -13.27 -12.92 -17.54
N LYS A 623 -12.18 -12.16 -17.34
CA LYS A 623 -12.14 -10.70 -17.52
C LYS A 623 -12.36 -10.24 -18.96
N GLN A 624 -12.44 -11.16 -19.93
CA GLN A 624 -12.80 -10.84 -21.32
C GLN A 624 -14.30 -10.55 -21.49
N LEU A 625 -15.13 -11.07 -20.59
CA LEU A 625 -16.56 -10.80 -20.59
C LEU A 625 -16.86 -9.48 -19.87
N GLU A 626 -17.79 -8.70 -20.42
CA GLU A 626 -18.26 -7.43 -19.85
C GLU A 626 -18.60 -7.58 -18.36
N LYS A 627 -18.19 -6.59 -17.55
CA LYS A 627 -18.31 -6.66 -16.09
C LYS A 627 -19.77 -6.71 -15.64
N GLU A 628 -20.62 -5.85 -16.19
CA GLU A 628 -21.99 -5.67 -15.70
C GLU A 628 -23.00 -5.86 -16.84
N TYR A 629 -24.02 -6.69 -16.61
CA TYR A 629 -25.11 -6.94 -17.54
C TYR A 629 -26.43 -6.96 -16.78
N LEU A 630 -27.34 -6.04 -17.12
CA LEU A 630 -28.58 -5.81 -16.39
C LEU A 630 -29.77 -5.92 -17.35
N GLU A 631 -30.76 -6.73 -16.99
CA GLU A 631 -32.05 -6.84 -17.66
C GLU A 631 -33.18 -6.46 -16.71
N VAL A 632 -34.14 -5.67 -17.20
CA VAL A 632 -35.30 -5.22 -16.44
C VAL A 632 -36.56 -5.44 -17.28
N TYR A 633 -37.50 -6.23 -16.76
CA TYR A 633 -38.77 -6.56 -17.40
C TYR A 633 -39.91 -5.83 -16.69
N CYS A 634 -40.77 -5.17 -17.46
CA CYS A 634 -41.89 -4.38 -16.95
C CYS A 634 -42.97 -4.23 -18.03
N ASP A 635 -44.19 -4.71 -17.79
CA ASP A 635 -45.39 -4.47 -18.63
C ASP A 635 -45.18 -4.63 -20.15
N GLY A 636 -44.59 -5.75 -20.58
CA GLY A 636 -44.33 -6.04 -21.99
C GLY A 636 -43.12 -5.29 -22.59
N MET A 637 -42.41 -4.51 -21.79
CA MET A 637 -41.12 -3.92 -22.13
C MET A 637 -39.96 -4.67 -21.46
N THR A 638 -38.79 -4.61 -22.09
CA THR A 638 -37.54 -5.16 -21.54
C THR A 638 -36.41 -4.20 -21.82
N ALA A 639 -35.68 -3.77 -20.80
CA ALA A 639 -34.50 -2.93 -20.94
C ALA A 639 -33.24 -3.74 -20.60
N VAL A 640 -32.21 -3.62 -21.44
CA VAL A 640 -30.92 -4.32 -21.30
C VAL A 640 -29.78 -3.30 -21.28
N ILE A 641 -28.99 -3.28 -20.21
CA ILE A 641 -27.79 -2.47 -20.09
C ILE A 641 -26.55 -3.36 -20.14
N HIS A 642 -25.63 -3.04 -21.06
CA HIS A 642 -24.31 -3.64 -21.20
C HIS A 642 -23.24 -2.68 -20.65
N ASP A 643 -22.77 -2.97 -19.45
CA ASP A 643 -21.70 -2.28 -18.72
C ASP A 643 -21.76 -0.75 -18.85
N PHE A 644 -22.99 -0.19 -18.78
CA PHE A 644 -23.26 1.25 -18.86
C PHE A 644 -22.71 1.95 -20.11
N SER A 645 -22.46 1.18 -21.18
CA SER A 645 -21.97 1.66 -22.49
C SER A 645 -23.01 1.50 -23.59
N ARG A 646 -24.00 0.62 -23.37
CA ARG A 646 -25.14 0.41 -24.27
C ARG A 646 -26.40 0.10 -23.49
N LEU A 647 -27.49 0.76 -23.85
CA LEU A 647 -28.85 0.48 -23.39
C LEU A 647 -29.71 0.10 -24.60
N THR A 648 -30.44 -1.00 -24.52
CA THR A 648 -31.46 -1.40 -25.49
C THR A 648 -32.78 -1.60 -24.78
N ILE A 649 -33.85 -0.96 -25.26
CA ILE A 649 -35.22 -1.11 -24.74
C ILE A 649 -36.07 -1.75 -25.83
N TYR A 650 -36.66 -2.90 -25.51
CA TYR A 650 -37.64 -3.63 -26.30
C TYR A 650 -39.04 -3.29 -25.79
N GLY A 651 -40.00 -3.21 -26.71
CA GLY A 651 -41.40 -2.85 -26.47
C GLY A 651 -42.12 -2.75 -27.81
N GLN A 652 -42.99 -1.75 -27.99
CA GLN A 652 -43.62 -1.51 -29.31
C GLN A 652 -42.60 -1.18 -30.42
N LYS A 653 -41.50 -0.51 -30.06
CA LYS A 653 -40.34 -0.26 -30.93
C LYS A 653 -39.06 -0.50 -30.15
N THR A 654 -38.06 -1.09 -30.79
CA THR A 654 -36.75 -1.27 -30.19
C THR A 654 -35.95 0.03 -30.29
N VAL A 655 -35.49 0.54 -29.16
CA VAL A 655 -34.61 1.72 -29.08
C VAL A 655 -33.26 1.29 -28.53
N THR A 656 -32.17 1.66 -29.19
CA THR A 656 -30.80 1.41 -28.70
C THR A 656 -30.03 2.71 -28.59
N CYS A 657 -29.41 2.94 -27.44
CA CYS A 657 -28.49 4.03 -27.18
C CYS A 657 -27.10 3.46 -26.87
N LYS A 658 -26.07 3.95 -27.55
CA LYS A 658 -24.66 3.63 -27.28
C LYS A 658 -23.93 4.90 -26.89
N ALA A 659 -23.13 4.84 -25.83
CA ALA A 659 -22.34 5.95 -25.34
C ALA A 659 -21.01 5.46 -24.75
N LYS A 660 -20.12 6.40 -24.42
CA LYS A 660 -18.98 6.08 -23.55
C LYS A 660 -19.51 5.58 -22.20
N GLN A 661 -18.83 4.60 -21.61
CA GLN A 661 -19.22 4.08 -20.30
C GLN A 661 -19.30 5.21 -19.27
N ASP A 662 -20.49 5.37 -18.70
CA ASP A 662 -20.74 6.29 -17.59
C ASP A 662 -21.60 5.63 -16.53
N LYS A 663 -21.00 5.49 -15.35
CA LYS A 663 -21.60 4.82 -14.20
C LYS A 663 -22.21 5.81 -13.20
N GLY A 664 -22.23 7.11 -13.49
CA GLY A 664 -22.92 8.13 -12.67
C GLY A 664 -22.08 8.83 -11.60
N HIS A 665 -20.77 8.57 -11.49
CA HIS A 665 -19.95 9.16 -10.41
C HIS A 665 -19.87 10.70 -10.45
N ALA A 666 -19.88 11.30 -11.66
CA ALA A 666 -19.86 12.75 -11.74
C ALA A 666 -21.21 13.35 -11.30
N ILE A 667 -22.31 12.70 -11.69
CA ILE A 667 -23.66 13.18 -11.41
C ILE A 667 -23.98 13.01 -9.91
N GLU A 668 -23.57 11.91 -9.27
CA GLU A 668 -23.80 11.71 -7.84
C GLU A 668 -23.16 12.82 -6.98
N VAL A 669 -21.90 13.17 -7.28
CA VAL A 669 -21.14 14.20 -6.54
C VAL A 669 -21.75 15.57 -6.79
N GLN A 670 -22.12 15.85 -8.04
CA GLN A 670 -22.80 17.09 -8.40
C GLN A 670 -24.13 17.24 -7.65
N GLN A 671 -24.97 16.20 -7.65
CA GLN A 671 -26.28 16.27 -7.00
C GLN A 671 -26.17 16.36 -5.48
N PHE A 672 -25.21 15.67 -4.86
CA PHE A 672 -24.91 15.81 -3.43
C PHE A 672 -24.52 17.25 -3.07
N LEU A 673 -23.54 17.83 -3.78
CA LEU A 673 -23.06 19.18 -3.51
C LEU A 673 -24.12 20.24 -3.77
N ASN A 674 -24.96 20.05 -4.79
CA ASN A 674 -26.12 20.91 -5.03
C ASN A 674 -27.17 20.81 -3.92
N ALA A 675 -27.37 19.62 -3.33
CA ALA A 675 -28.30 19.42 -2.22
C ALA A 675 -27.82 20.19 -0.98
N VAL A 676 -26.53 20.06 -0.65
CA VAL A 676 -25.87 20.84 0.40
C VAL A 676 -26.01 22.34 0.13
N GLN A 677 -25.70 22.79 -1.09
CA GLN A 677 -25.74 24.20 -1.44
C GLN A 677 -27.14 24.81 -1.33
N LYS A 678 -28.17 24.05 -1.71
CA LYS A 678 -29.56 24.52 -1.69
C LYS A 678 -30.26 24.27 -0.35
N GLY A 679 -29.64 23.55 0.58
CA GLY A 679 -30.27 23.12 1.83
C GLY A 679 -31.50 22.23 1.58
N ILE A 680 -31.45 21.37 0.56
CA ILE A 680 -32.54 20.43 0.23
C ILE A 680 -32.11 19.00 0.53
N ALA A 681 -33.08 18.11 0.71
CA ALA A 681 -32.83 16.70 0.96
C ALA A 681 -31.83 16.07 -0.03
N THR A 682 -31.00 15.15 0.48
CA THR A 682 -30.06 14.40 -0.34
C THR A 682 -30.79 13.62 -1.45
N PRO A 683 -30.14 13.38 -2.61
CA PRO A 683 -30.76 12.66 -3.72
C PRO A 683 -31.15 11.22 -3.39
N ILE A 684 -30.52 10.63 -2.36
CA ILE A 684 -30.89 9.32 -1.82
C ILE A 684 -31.51 9.54 -0.44
N PRO A 685 -32.76 9.12 -0.21
CA PRO A 685 -33.38 9.13 1.11
C PRO A 685 -32.60 8.24 2.09
N PHE A 686 -32.50 8.65 3.36
CA PHE A 686 -31.75 7.90 4.36
C PHE A 686 -32.27 6.46 4.57
N ASP A 687 -33.58 6.26 4.55
CA ASP A 687 -34.20 4.92 4.59
C ASP A 687 -33.63 3.98 3.51
N GLU A 688 -33.42 4.49 2.30
CA GLU A 688 -32.83 3.72 1.21
C GLU A 688 -31.33 3.44 1.50
N LEU A 689 -30.57 4.43 1.98
CA LEU A 689 -29.16 4.24 2.33
C LEU A 689 -28.97 3.16 3.40
N TYR A 690 -29.81 3.21 4.43
CA TYR A 690 -29.79 2.24 5.53
C TYR A 690 -30.13 0.84 5.03
N LEU A 691 -31.21 0.66 4.25
CA LEU A 691 -31.62 -0.64 3.74
C LEU A 691 -30.60 -1.23 2.75
N SER A 692 -30.05 -0.42 1.84
CA SER A 692 -28.96 -0.82 0.92
C SER A 692 -27.70 -1.27 1.68
N SER A 693 -27.45 -0.70 2.86
CA SER A 693 -26.29 -1.03 3.70
C SER A 693 -26.55 -2.22 4.64
N LEU A 694 -27.80 -2.45 5.04
CA LEU A 694 -28.21 -3.57 5.90
C LEU A 694 -28.25 -4.90 5.13
N LEU A 695 -28.73 -4.86 3.88
CA LEU A 695 -28.95 -6.07 3.07
C LEU A 695 -27.69 -6.95 2.85
N PRO A 696 -26.47 -6.43 2.65
CA PRO A 696 -25.26 -7.24 2.63
C PRO A 696 -25.10 -8.15 3.85
N PHE A 697 -25.42 -7.67 5.05
CA PHE A 697 -25.39 -8.48 6.28
C PHE A 697 -26.47 -9.55 6.28
N LYS A 698 -27.65 -9.24 5.75
CA LYS A 698 -28.76 -10.20 5.59
C LYS A 698 -28.48 -11.27 4.53
N ILE A 699 -27.68 -10.95 3.51
CA ILE A 699 -27.14 -11.93 2.57
C ILE A 699 -26.19 -12.88 3.29
N LEU A 700 -25.27 -12.37 4.11
CA LEU A 700 -24.37 -13.23 4.91
C LEU A 700 -25.16 -14.13 5.88
N GLU A 701 -26.20 -13.61 6.53
CA GLU A 701 -27.12 -14.37 7.38
C GLU A 701 -27.85 -15.48 6.59
N SER A 702 -28.27 -15.18 5.36
CA SER A 702 -28.88 -16.17 4.46
C SER A 702 -27.90 -17.27 4.05
N LEU A 703 -26.67 -16.92 3.67
CA LEU A 703 -25.62 -17.88 3.32
C LEU A 703 -25.28 -18.80 4.49
N ALA A 704 -25.17 -18.25 5.70
CA ALA A 704 -24.85 -19.03 6.90
C ALA A 704 -25.99 -19.97 7.32
N SER A 705 -27.25 -19.54 7.15
CA SER A 705 -28.42 -20.30 7.58
C SER A 705 -29.02 -21.23 6.51
N GLY A 706 -28.71 -20.99 5.24
CA GLY A 706 -29.35 -21.63 4.09
C GLY A 706 -30.83 -21.24 3.91
N LYS A 707 -31.30 -20.17 4.56
CA LYS A 707 -32.72 -19.77 4.59
C LYS A 707 -32.94 -18.40 3.95
N THR A 708 -34.17 -18.17 3.51
CA THR A 708 -34.65 -16.81 3.20
C THR A 708 -34.78 -16.01 4.48
N ILE A 709 -34.22 -14.81 4.49
CA ILE A 709 -34.28 -13.87 5.60
C ILE A 709 -35.35 -12.82 5.28
N ALA A 710 -36.37 -12.73 6.13
CA ALA A 710 -37.36 -11.65 6.06
C ALA A 710 -36.78 -10.38 6.72
N LEU A 711 -37.09 -9.22 6.13
CA LEU A 711 -36.82 -7.92 6.74
C LEU A 711 -38.06 -7.52 7.55
N ALA A 712 -37.86 -6.99 8.76
CA ALA A 712 -38.96 -6.47 9.57
C ALA A 712 -39.56 -5.23 8.90
N ASP A 713 -40.90 -5.11 8.97
CA ASP A 713 -41.67 -4.00 8.38
C ASP A 713 -41.34 -2.64 9.02
#